data_AF-A0A177CYJ5-F1
#
_entry.id   AF-A0A177CYJ5-F1
#
_cell.length_a   1.000
_cell.length_b   1.000
_cell.length_c   1.000
_cell.angle_alpha   90.00
_cell.angle_beta   90.00
_cell.angle_gamma   90.00
#
_symmetry.space_group_name_H-M   'P 1'
#
loop_
_entity.id
_entity.type
_entity.pdbx_description
1 polymer ?
#
loop_
_entity_poly.entity_id
_entity_poly.type
_entity_poly.pdbx_seq_one_letter_code
_entity_poly.pdbx_strand_id
1 'polypeptide(L)'
;MANLNDGLRTQYPYGGLSPRPMYDFPSPTSNYPSGIPATSPSFFPMAYSISPRFGGSAFIPPADVFGDPRNGSTSDSGPYTPRAFKNRGSGALGSDPVAMHLLVETAMIDSQNFDLLSVEEVDALKQEQKGLDARLNTVRKRLESETKIRDAARSLTRLNSREEKGHRRGLSSRSSPPTKDTSSRGLEELDASNKKVDDLTRELLEVESRMRLIDMQLLMHTAAVLQLTHNGPRKRKQNADMANGGDRRPDSPASIYTYENERAFGGREDGFDERSLYRSPENLDSLMNALQNGTHHHSHSADLQNRSLSTVSKRLEELNDRVRELIIEANPERSERYSRPPQSGTTPDASALERQLDFLDQGLRDLSAEQTALKSSTGSDQAAEERLQGINIQMYAMLNTSDSNVPPPAAVSGNGLQQQLEYLEDSFYSIERMQYALNDQLDDLRADAATKEGVEQYESTLTRLWQMIQKGEEEARERKRERRRLLAEDPDNTEELSPDESDTGAETFSLIAFDSKIQTIFRRAMSLKDKQSILVRQIKQQRELNSKSDAQREEQVNRLNEQVLSARSEKNTMEAELERAISQLSSFDEAKVQNDSRALREAEDRNNALETQIREIRERSTAFQDQVRDAEERSTAYESQVREIQERSTAFEAQARDAEQRSTAYEAQLRDAQERSMSYEAQIREAQERTLVLEEQLRQAQEHSRAEAATIQAELAQSTSKIDEASTALLAATAQKEAAETRAQEAAAALSAKEKELRDLEGEVVRLTTELTFAKAELDGAYGTRAERAAESGSSVKKEIDDLAAKNAALLAELTALQKLSEAASQSEQEARDNERNVKAELAAMATEYEDLTRDAIQNEKDRDTLEAIIDKLRDEKEALELELSDERVKWLGIRSPSVAAGATMAPDQGATSIRMLREDFRKMMRDRTAEALRALRSEQEERRKLEATVRQLRKESSLPKSNLSKSLTPASASG
;
A
#
# COMPACT_ATOMS: atom_id res chain seq x y z
N MET A 1 69.02 5.43 24.82
CA MET A 1 69.74 6.54 24.16
C MET A 1 68.79 7.73 24.23
N ALA A 2 69.09 8.82 24.95
CA ALA A 2 70.11 9.83 24.64
C ALA A 2 69.81 10.54 23.31
N ASN A 3 69.79 11.86 23.16
CA ASN A 3 70.03 13.06 24.02
C ASN A 3 69.61 14.28 23.13
N LEU A 4 69.49 15.56 23.51
CA LEU A 4 69.46 16.37 24.74
C LEU A 4 68.97 17.79 24.33
N ASN A 5 68.30 18.52 25.24
CA ASN A 5 68.31 20.00 25.35
C ASN A 5 67.82 20.86 24.14
N ASP A 6 67.58 22.18 24.26
CA ASP A 6 67.45 23.11 25.40
C ASP A 6 66.35 24.15 25.05
N GLY A 7 65.77 24.94 25.94
CA GLY A 7 66.02 25.11 27.38
C GLY A 7 65.03 26.10 28.00
N LEU A 8 64.99 26.24 29.32
CA LEU A 8 64.03 27.10 30.02
C LEU A 8 64.52 28.55 30.17
N ARG A 9 63.61 29.54 30.04
CA ARG A 9 63.48 30.58 31.09
C ARG A 9 62.17 31.39 31.05
N THR A 10 61.83 31.93 32.21
CA THR A 10 60.70 32.82 32.49
C THR A 10 61.16 34.28 32.60
N GLN A 11 60.28 35.24 32.26
CA GLN A 11 59.89 36.40 33.10
C GLN A 11 58.99 37.43 32.36
N TYR A 12 58.17 38.15 33.14
CA TYR A 12 57.37 39.36 32.78
C TYR A 12 58.29 40.62 32.69
N PRO A 13 57.85 41.88 32.36
CA PRO A 13 56.47 42.44 32.33
C PRO A 13 56.13 43.50 31.23
N TYR A 14 54.91 44.07 31.32
CA TYR A 14 54.43 45.42 30.91
C TYR A 14 54.95 46.12 29.61
N GLY A 15 54.09 46.17 28.58
CA GLY A 15 53.46 47.39 28.04
C GLY A 15 54.24 48.46 27.24
N GLY A 16 53.78 48.76 26.00
CA GLY A 16 53.90 50.11 25.41
C GLY A 16 54.13 50.25 23.89
N LEU A 17 53.16 50.90 23.21
CA LEU A 17 53.31 51.76 22.00
C LEU A 17 53.73 51.19 20.62
N SER A 18 52.74 51.17 19.70
CA SER A 18 52.83 51.17 18.22
C SER A 18 53.37 49.91 17.52
N PRO A 19 52.76 49.51 16.37
CA PRO A 19 53.23 50.02 15.07
C PRO A 19 52.13 50.22 13.99
N ARG A 20 52.53 50.75 12.83
CA ARG A 20 51.83 50.72 11.52
C ARG A 20 52.89 50.65 10.40
N PRO A 21 52.56 50.19 9.18
CA PRO A 21 51.50 49.24 8.79
C PRO A 21 52.02 48.11 7.87
N MET A 22 51.23 47.06 7.62
CA MET A 22 51.21 46.33 6.34
C MET A 22 49.97 45.41 6.24
N TYR A 23 49.37 45.36 5.05
CA TYR A 23 48.26 44.50 4.60
C TYR A 23 46.92 44.52 5.38
N ASP A 24 45.97 45.29 4.84
CA ASP A 24 44.53 45.15 5.09
C ASP A 24 43.90 44.05 4.21
N PHE A 25 42.87 43.37 4.71
CA PHE A 25 41.88 42.63 3.92
C PHE A 25 40.46 43.02 4.38
N PRO A 26 39.51 43.35 3.48
CA PRO A 26 38.26 43.99 3.87
C PRO A 26 37.16 42.99 4.29
N SER A 27 36.43 43.33 5.35
CA SER A 27 35.12 42.75 5.67
C SER A 27 34.00 43.58 5.02
N PRO A 28 32.95 42.98 4.42
CA PRO A 28 31.73 43.69 4.07
C PRO A 28 30.84 43.85 5.32
N THR A 29 30.63 45.08 5.78
CA THR A 29 29.70 45.38 6.88
C THR A 29 28.25 45.47 6.41
N SER A 30 27.32 45.30 7.36
CA SER A 30 25.90 45.60 7.17
C SER A 30 25.69 47.03 6.68
N ASN A 31 24.78 47.22 5.73
CA ASN A 31 24.16 48.52 5.45
C ASN A 31 22.75 48.32 4.88
N TYR A 32 21.79 47.99 5.75
CA TYR A 32 20.38 47.87 5.40
C TYR A 32 19.70 49.25 5.35
N PRO A 33 19.10 49.67 4.22
CA PRO A 33 18.19 50.81 4.19
C PRO A 33 16.80 50.36 4.68
N SER A 34 16.23 51.05 5.67
CA SER A 34 14.83 50.87 6.05
C SER A 34 13.90 51.57 5.06
N GLY A 35 12.95 50.84 4.47
CA GLY A 35 12.01 51.40 3.50
C GLY A 35 10.95 50.39 3.07
N ILE A 36 9.76 50.46 3.69
CA ILE A 36 8.57 49.68 3.32
C ILE A 36 7.74 50.55 2.36
N PRO A 37 7.34 50.04 1.18
CA PRO A 37 5.95 49.61 0.99
C PRO A 37 5.82 48.10 0.76
N ALA A 38 4.71 47.51 1.20
CA ALA A 38 4.42 46.10 0.99
C ALA A 38 3.66 45.87 -0.33
N THR A 39 4.27 45.08 -1.24
CA THR A 39 3.55 44.29 -2.26
C THR A 39 4.30 42.98 -2.47
N SER A 40 3.95 41.94 -1.71
CA SER A 40 4.33 40.57 -2.06
C SER A 40 3.55 40.12 -3.31
N PRO A 41 4.16 39.38 -4.24
CA PRO A 41 3.43 38.81 -5.36
C PRO A 41 2.41 37.80 -4.84
N SER A 42 1.15 37.96 -5.24
CA SER A 42 0.03 37.26 -4.63
C SER A 42 0.10 35.73 -4.80
N PHE A 43 0.23 35.02 -3.69
CA PHE A 43 -0.22 33.64 -3.60
C PHE A 43 -1.73 33.62 -3.85
N PHE A 44 -2.18 33.10 -4.99
CA PHE A 44 -3.60 33.04 -5.37
C PHE A 44 -4.31 31.85 -4.68
N PRO A 45 -5.25 32.07 -3.74
CA PRO A 45 -5.95 30.99 -3.05
C PRO A 45 -7.31 30.72 -3.73
N MET A 46 -7.31 30.51 -5.06
CA MET A 46 -8.53 30.44 -5.88
C MET A 46 -8.66 29.09 -6.59
N ALA A 47 -8.88 28.02 -5.83
CA ALA A 47 -9.14 26.68 -6.39
C ALA A 47 -10.03 25.73 -5.54
N TYR A 48 -10.44 26.08 -4.31
CA TYR A 48 -11.21 25.20 -3.41
C TYR A 48 -12.29 25.94 -2.59
N SER A 49 -13.01 26.87 -3.21
CA SER A 49 -14.04 27.70 -2.54
C SER A 49 -15.38 27.75 -3.27
N ILE A 50 -15.64 26.84 -4.20
CA ILE A 50 -16.93 26.71 -4.91
C ILE A 50 -17.59 25.36 -4.56
N SER A 51 -18.00 25.23 -3.31
CA SER A 51 -19.08 24.33 -2.89
C SER A 51 -20.20 25.19 -2.29
N PRO A 52 -21.47 25.01 -2.68
CA PRO A 52 -22.59 25.68 -2.03
C PRO A 52 -22.62 25.36 -0.53
N ARG A 53 -22.85 26.37 0.31
CA ARG A 53 -22.98 26.19 1.76
C ARG A 53 -24.35 25.61 2.11
N PHE A 54 -24.48 24.29 2.07
CA PHE A 54 -25.60 23.61 2.73
C PHE A 54 -25.47 23.77 4.25
N GLY A 55 -26.59 24.12 4.89
CA GLY A 55 -26.63 24.47 6.30
C GLY A 55 -27.03 23.31 7.20
N GLY A 56 -26.21 23.03 8.21
CA GLY A 56 -26.57 22.21 9.37
C GLY A 56 -26.28 20.71 9.26
N SER A 57 -25.51 20.20 10.21
CA SER A 57 -25.52 18.80 10.65
C SER A 57 -25.23 17.71 9.59
N ALA A 58 -24.02 17.73 9.01
CA ALA A 58 -23.41 16.54 8.42
C ALA A 58 -22.02 16.30 9.01
N PHE A 59 -21.91 15.35 9.96
CA PHE A 59 -20.61 14.83 10.39
C PHE A 59 -20.11 13.86 9.31
N ILE A 60 -19.23 14.34 8.43
CA ILE A 60 -18.56 13.50 7.44
C ILE A 60 -17.35 12.86 8.14
N PRO A 61 -17.35 11.54 8.42
CA PRO A 61 -16.16 10.88 8.93
C PRO A 61 -15.04 10.91 7.86
N PRO A 62 -13.75 10.93 8.26
CA PRO A 62 -12.66 10.75 7.31
C PRO A 62 -12.79 9.39 6.60
N ALA A 63 -12.35 9.33 5.33
CA ALA A 63 -12.52 8.14 4.49
C ALA A 63 -11.80 6.88 5.01
N ASP A 64 -10.89 7.03 5.97
CA ASP A 64 -10.07 5.96 6.55
C ASP A 64 -10.84 5.05 7.54
N VAL A 65 -12.10 5.35 7.87
CA VAL A 65 -12.90 4.55 8.83
C VAL A 65 -13.39 3.21 8.25
N PHE A 66 -13.40 3.04 6.91
CA PHE A 66 -13.87 1.81 6.24
C PHE A 66 -12.85 1.20 5.26
N GLY A 67 -11.56 1.48 5.44
CA GLY A 67 -10.47 0.92 4.64
C GLY A 67 -9.49 0.08 5.46
N ASP A 68 -9.37 -1.22 5.17
CA ASP A 68 -8.26 -2.05 5.68
C ASP A 68 -6.92 -1.52 5.09
N PRO A 69 -5.93 -1.10 5.90
CA PRO A 69 -4.71 -0.43 5.43
C PRO A 69 -3.70 -1.41 4.81
N ARG A 70 -4.11 -2.16 3.77
CA ARG A 70 -3.35 -3.27 3.16
C ARG A 70 -3.30 -3.28 1.63
N ASN A 71 -3.27 -2.11 0.99
CA ASN A 71 -2.80 -2.03 -0.41
C ASN A 71 -2.23 -0.66 -0.81
N GLY A 72 -1.04 -0.34 -0.30
CA GLY A 72 -0.30 0.87 -0.65
C GLY A 72 0.36 0.79 -2.03
N SER A 73 -0.35 1.20 -3.09
CA SER A 73 0.23 1.42 -4.42
C SER A 73 0.46 2.91 -4.68
N THR A 74 1.44 3.52 -4.01
CA THR A 74 1.86 4.91 -4.24
C THR A 74 2.60 5.05 -5.57
N SER A 75 1.84 5.30 -6.64
CA SER A 75 2.41 5.71 -7.92
C SER A 75 2.85 7.17 -7.82
N ASP A 76 4.13 7.41 -7.56
CA ASP A 76 4.71 8.75 -7.70
C ASP A 76 4.54 9.23 -9.15
N SER A 77 4.04 10.44 -9.30
CA SER A 77 3.85 11.10 -10.58
C SER A 77 3.89 12.60 -10.36
N GLY A 78 4.91 13.24 -10.93
CA GLY A 78 5.15 14.67 -10.79
C GLY A 78 3.98 15.54 -11.30
N PRO A 79 4.00 16.84 -10.98
CA PRO A 79 2.89 17.74 -11.27
C PRO A 79 2.57 17.77 -12.77
N TYR A 80 1.26 17.82 -13.07
CA TYR A 80 0.68 17.97 -14.41
C TYR A 80 0.53 16.72 -15.30
N THR A 81 -0.01 15.63 -14.74
CA THR A 81 -0.76 14.63 -15.54
C THR A 81 -2.24 14.60 -15.13
N PRO A 82 -3.20 14.39 -16.07
CA PRO A 82 -4.59 14.14 -15.71
C PRO A 82 -4.72 12.80 -14.97
N ARG A 83 -5.49 12.75 -13.87
CA ARG A 83 -5.73 11.50 -13.13
C ARG A 83 -6.24 10.41 -14.07
N ALA A 84 -5.45 9.35 -14.23
CA ALA A 84 -5.94 8.13 -14.85
C ALA A 84 -7.10 7.57 -14.02
N PHE A 85 -8.27 7.40 -14.64
CA PHE A 85 -9.40 6.74 -13.99
C PHE A 85 -9.05 5.27 -13.77
N LYS A 86 -8.65 4.91 -12.54
CA LYS A 86 -8.66 3.50 -12.11
C LYS A 86 -10.09 2.99 -12.33
N ASN A 87 -10.25 1.97 -13.17
CA ASN A 87 -11.53 1.30 -13.35
C ASN A 87 -12.09 0.91 -11.97
N ARG A 88 -13.27 1.41 -11.62
CA ARG A 88 -13.99 1.00 -10.41
C ARG A 88 -14.51 -0.42 -10.62
N GLY A 89 -13.63 -1.40 -10.39
CA GLY A 89 -13.97 -2.82 -10.47
C GLY A 89 -15.12 -3.14 -9.53
N SER A 90 -16.14 -3.83 -10.04
CA SER A 90 -17.39 -4.14 -9.32
C SER A 90 -17.20 -4.96 -8.04
N GLY A 91 -16.05 -5.62 -7.86
CA GLY A 91 -15.73 -6.40 -6.64
C GLY A 91 -15.77 -5.58 -5.34
N ALA A 92 -15.48 -4.27 -5.39
CA ALA A 92 -15.58 -3.40 -4.20
C ALA A 92 -17.03 -3.03 -3.83
N LEU A 93 -18.00 -3.29 -4.71
CA LEU A 93 -19.43 -3.03 -4.51
C LEU A 93 -20.20 -4.32 -4.19
N GLY A 94 -19.49 -5.44 -3.99
CA GLY A 94 -20.08 -6.78 -3.76
C GLY A 94 -19.82 -7.37 -2.37
N SER A 95 -19.12 -6.66 -1.46
CA SER A 95 -18.76 -7.19 -0.14
C SER A 95 -19.86 -7.06 0.91
N ASP A 96 -20.73 -6.04 0.81
CA ASP A 96 -21.86 -5.85 1.72
C ASP A 96 -23.04 -5.12 1.04
N PRO A 97 -24.23 -5.74 0.95
CA PRO A 97 -25.43 -5.06 0.43
C PRO A 97 -25.93 -3.94 1.35
N VAL A 98 -25.61 -3.94 2.65
CA VAL A 98 -26.02 -2.88 3.60
C VAL A 98 -25.21 -1.61 3.37
N ALA A 99 -23.88 -1.70 3.27
CA ALA A 99 -23.02 -0.59 2.86
C ALA A 99 -23.42 -0.05 1.50
N MET A 100 -23.75 -0.90 0.52
CA MET A 100 -24.27 -0.47 -0.78
C MET A 100 -25.60 0.28 -0.66
N HIS A 101 -26.53 -0.21 0.15
CA HIS A 101 -27.81 0.47 0.39
C HIS A 101 -27.59 1.84 1.07
N LEU A 102 -26.72 1.92 2.08
CA LEU A 102 -26.40 3.16 2.79
C LEU A 102 -25.69 4.18 1.88
N LEU A 103 -24.77 3.74 1.02
CA LEU A 103 -24.13 4.59 0.02
C LEU A 103 -25.15 5.14 -1.01
N VAL A 104 -26.11 4.32 -1.43
CA VAL A 104 -27.22 4.76 -2.29
C VAL A 104 -28.14 5.73 -1.55
N GLU A 105 -28.52 5.48 -0.30
CA GLU A 105 -29.34 6.41 0.49
C GLU A 105 -28.61 7.73 0.75
N THR A 106 -27.31 7.71 1.03
CA THR A 106 -26.49 8.91 1.21
C THR A 106 -26.44 9.72 -0.08
N ALA A 107 -26.14 9.08 -1.22
CA ALA A 107 -26.17 9.75 -2.52
C ALA A 107 -27.57 10.28 -2.90
N MET A 108 -28.64 9.58 -2.49
CA MET A 108 -30.04 10.00 -2.63
C MET A 108 -30.45 11.12 -1.65
N ILE A 109 -29.66 11.41 -0.61
CA ILE A 109 -29.82 12.55 0.29
C ILE A 109 -29.03 13.75 -0.23
N ASP A 110 -27.76 13.55 -0.57
CA ASP A 110 -26.86 14.60 -1.09
C ASP A 110 -27.42 15.25 -2.37
N SER A 111 -28.10 14.47 -3.22
CA SER A 111 -28.70 14.94 -4.48
C SER A 111 -30.03 15.68 -4.37
N GLN A 112 -30.69 15.72 -3.18
CA GLN A 112 -32.04 16.31 -3.01
C GLN A 112 -32.13 17.79 -3.39
N ASN A 113 -31.01 18.50 -3.40
CA ASN A 113 -30.93 19.94 -3.61
C ASN A 113 -30.09 20.30 -4.86
N PHE A 114 -30.02 19.40 -5.84
CA PHE A 114 -29.31 19.64 -7.10
C PHE A 114 -30.26 20.18 -8.18
N ASP A 115 -29.84 21.23 -8.88
CA ASP A 115 -30.66 21.91 -9.88
C ASP A 115 -30.90 21.07 -11.14
N LEU A 116 -32.17 21.04 -11.57
CA LEU A 116 -32.60 20.39 -12.80
C LEU A 116 -32.57 21.38 -13.97
N LEU A 117 -31.39 21.47 -14.60
CA LEU A 117 -31.19 22.20 -15.85
C LEU A 117 -32.16 21.74 -16.95
N SER A 118 -32.67 22.66 -17.75
CA SER A 118 -33.47 22.35 -18.94
C SER A 118 -32.61 21.73 -20.06
N VAL A 119 -33.26 21.08 -21.04
CA VAL A 119 -32.55 20.48 -22.19
C VAL A 119 -31.75 21.53 -22.97
N GLU A 120 -32.29 22.75 -23.10
CA GLU A 120 -31.61 23.87 -23.78
C GLU A 120 -30.36 24.34 -23.01
N GLU A 121 -30.44 24.44 -21.68
CA GLU A 121 -29.30 24.79 -20.83
C GLU A 121 -28.24 23.68 -20.81
N VAL A 122 -28.66 22.42 -20.73
CA VAL A 122 -27.78 21.24 -20.79
C VAL A 122 -27.02 21.19 -22.12
N ASP A 123 -27.67 21.45 -23.25
CA ASP A 123 -27.00 21.45 -24.55
C ASP A 123 -26.19 22.72 -24.82
N ALA A 124 -26.57 23.87 -24.24
CA ALA A 124 -25.72 25.07 -24.21
C ALA A 124 -24.44 24.84 -23.40
N LEU A 125 -24.54 24.23 -22.22
CA LEU A 125 -23.40 23.86 -21.37
C LEU A 125 -22.47 22.85 -22.06
N LYS A 126 -23.02 21.84 -22.76
CA LYS A 126 -22.20 20.92 -23.60
C LYS A 126 -21.54 21.60 -24.79
N GLN A 127 -22.17 22.64 -25.37
CA GLN A 127 -21.55 23.44 -26.43
C GLN A 127 -20.41 24.32 -25.87
N GLU A 128 -20.60 24.91 -24.70
CA GLU A 128 -19.57 25.67 -24.00
C GLU A 128 -18.40 24.75 -23.58
N GLN A 129 -18.68 23.57 -23.03
CA GLN A 129 -17.69 22.54 -22.69
C GLN A 129 -16.80 22.21 -23.90
N LYS A 130 -17.39 21.89 -25.06
CA LYS A 130 -16.65 21.63 -26.32
C LYS A 130 -15.84 22.85 -26.79
N GLY A 131 -16.37 24.06 -26.61
CA GLY A 131 -15.65 25.31 -26.90
C GLY A 131 -14.46 25.54 -25.98
N LEU A 132 -14.59 25.21 -24.70
CA LEU A 132 -13.53 25.29 -23.69
C LEU A 132 -12.49 24.20 -23.88
N ASP A 133 -12.86 22.98 -24.24
CA ASP A 133 -11.93 21.91 -24.64
C ASP A 133 -11.05 22.35 -25.82
N ALA A 134 -11.66 22.95 -26.86
CA ALA A 134 -10.92 23.49 -27.99
C ALA A 134 -9.94 24.59 -27.57
N ARG A 135 -10.39 25.55 -26.72
CA ARG A 135 -9.54 26.60 -26.15
C ARG A 135 -8.40 26.02 -25.31
N LEU A 136 -8.71 25.17 -24.33
CA LEU A 136 -7.76 24.50 -23.44
C LEU A 136 -6.64 23.80 -24.22
N ASN A 137 -7.00 23.06 -25.28
CA ASN A 137 -6.02 22.40 -26.15
C ASN A 137 -5.16 23.40 -26.95
N THR A 138 -5.69 24.56 -27.35
CA THR A 138 -4.87 25.62 -27.99
C THR A 138 -3.98 26.36 -26.98
N VAL A 139 -4.47 26.67 -25.78
CA VAL A 139 -3.71 27.36 -24.72
C VAL A 139 -2.59 26.46 -24.21
N ARG A 140 -2.85 25.16 -23.96
CA ARG A 140 -1.82 24.18 -23.59
C ARG A 140 -0.71 24.09 -24.64
N LYS A 141 -1.04 24.02 -25.93
CA LYS A 141 -0.05 24.01 -27.03
C LYS A 141 0.73 25.32 -27.13
N ARG A 142 0.08 26.48 -26.93
CA ARG A 142 0.76 27.79 -26.86
C ARG A 142 1.71 27.86 -25.68
N LEU A 143 1.27 27.45 -24.49
CA LEU A 143 2.08 27.40 -23.27
C LEU A 143 3.29 26.47 -23.43
N GLU A 144 3.12 25.29 -24.03
CA GLU A 144 4.22 24.38 -24.35
C GLU A 144 5.23 25.01 -25.33
N SER A 145 4.76 25.82 -26.30
CA SER A 145 5.65 26.53 -27.22
C SER A 145 6.36 27.73 -26.57
N GLU A 146 5.67 28.56 -25.79
CA GLU A 146 6.25 29.74 -25.14
C GLU A 146 7.14 29.36 -23.94
N THR A 147 6.90 28.24 -23.24
CA THR A 147 7.86 27.72 -22.25
C THR A 147 9.15 27.23 -22.88
N LYS A 148 9.09 26.58 -24.05
CA LYS A 148 10.29 26.23 -24.85
C LYS A 148 11.02 27.49 -25.35
N ILE A 149 10.29 28.53 -25.77
CA ILE A 149 10.88 29.83 -26.16
C ILE A 149 11.56 30.49 -24.95
N ARG A 150 10.90 30.53 -23.79
CA ARG A 150 11.45 31.04 -22.52
C ARG A 150 12.74 30.33 -22.14
N ASP A 151 12.77 29.00 -22.22
CA ASP A 151 13.94 28.21 -21.80
C ASP A 151 15.08 28.30 -22.83
N ALA A 152 14.77 28.47 -24.12
CA ALA A 152 15.74 28.83 -25.14
C ALA A 152 16.31 30.25 -24.94
N ALA A 153 15.46 31.24 -24.68
CA ALA A 153 15.87 32.60 -24.33
C ALA A 153 16.77 32.60 -23.10
N ARG A 154 16.39 31.87 -22.04
CA ARG A 154 17.18 31.69 -20.81
C ARG A 154 18.54 31.04 -21.08
N SER A 155 18.64 30.18 -22.09
CA SER A 155 19.92 29.63 -22.55
C SER A 155 20.78 30.70 -23.25
N LEU A 156 20.17 31.53 -24.11
CA LEU A 156 20.84 32.65 -24.79
C LEU A 156 21.31 33.73 -23.80
N THR A 157 20.48 34.16 -22.85
CA THR A 157 20.86 35.11 -21.79
C THR A 157 22.03 34.57 -20.97
N ARG A 158 22.01 33.26 -20.63
CA ARG A 158 23.11 32.58 -19.94
C ARG A 158 24.39 32.56 -20.78
N LEU A 159 24.31 32.28 -22.08
CA LEU A 159 25.45 32.24 -22.99
C LEU A 159 26.09 33.63 -23.12
N ASN A 160 25.30 34.67 -23.38
CA ASN A 160 25.76 36.06 -23.43
C ASN A 160 26.44 36.48 -22.12
N SER A 161 25.86 36.13 -20.96
CA SER A 161 26.45 36.41 -19.63
C SER A 161 27.73 35.62 -19.33
N ARG A 162 28.01 34.55 -20.09
CA ARG A 162 29.19 33.68 -19.92
C ARG A 162 30.36 34.12 -20.79
N GLU A 163 30.10 34.68 -21.98
CA GLU A 163 31.14 35.34 -22.78
C GLU A 163 31.76 36.54 -22.02
N GLU A 164 30.93 37.29 -21.29
CA GLU A 164 31.35 38.45 -20.49
C GLU A 164 32.31 38.10 -19.33
N LYS A 165 32.40 36.82 -18.94
CA LYS A 165 33.30 36.31 -17.89
C LYS A 165 34.44 35.42 -18.42
N GLY A 166 34.62 35.34 -19.74
CA GLY A 166 35.74 34.62 -20.35
C GLY A 166 37.04 35.43 -20.31
N HIS A 167 38.12 34.87 -19.73
CA HIS A 167 39.44 35.51 -19.74
C HIS A 167 39.99 35.70 -21.17
N ARG A 168 39.94 36.93 -21.69
CA ARG A 168 40.72 37.32 -22.88
C ARG A 168 42.22 37.33 -22.55
N ARG A 169 42.93 36.22 -22.77
CA ARG A 169 44.37 36.29 -23.09
C ARG A 169 44.50 36.85 -24.50
N GLY A 170 45.15 38.00 -24.63
CA GLY A 170 44.97 38.89 -25.77
C GLY A 170 45.92 38.67 -26.94
N LEU A 171 45.56 39.25 -28.09
CA LEU A 171 46.46 39.64 -29.17
C LEU A 171 45.80 40.74 -30.01
N SER A 172 46.59 41.77 -30.35
CA SER A 172 46.43 42.74 -31.45
C SER A 172 45.06 43.40 -31.76
N SER A 173 44.97 44.69 -31.40
CA SER A 173 44.47 45.80 -32.25
C SER A 173 42.96 46.06 -32.48
N ARG A 174 42.69 47.33 -32.84
CA ARG A 174 41.54 47.86 -33.61
C ARG A 174 40.13 47.79 -32.99
N SER A 175 39.87 48.73 -32.07
CA SER A 175 38.63 49.53 -31.95
C SER A 175 37.29 48.92 -32.43
N SER A 176 36.40 48.62 -31.48
CA SER A 176 34.94 48.55 -31.67
C SER A 176 34.23 48.96 -30.36
N PRO A 177 33.08 49.63 -30.41
CA PRO A 177 32.36 50.07 -29.21
C PRO A 177 31.71 48.89 -28.46
N PRO A 178 31.44 49.03 -27.14
CA PRO A 178 30.85 47.95 -26.35
C PRO A 178 29.38 47.74 -26.71
N THR A 179 29.04 46.57 -27.24
CA THR A 179 27.67 46.15 -27.58
C THR A 179 26.87 45.77 -26.33
N LYS A 180 26.56 46.76 -25.48
CA LYS A 180 25.76 46.54 -24.26
C LYS A 180 24.31 46.14 -24.60
N ASP A 181 23.80 46.64 -25.72
CA ASP A 181 22.40 46.50 -26.16
C ASP A 181 21.97 45.06 -26.45
N THR A 182 22.91 44.14 -26.75
CA THR A 182 22.59 42.72 -26.97
C THR A 182 22.30 41.97 -25.67
N SER A 183 22.90 42.41 -24.56
CA SER A 183 22.69 41.83 -23.23
C SER A 183 21.37 42.31 -22.62
N SER A 184 21.07 43.61 -22.70
CA SER A 184 19.77 44.15 -22.27
C SER A 184 18.61 43.58 -23.09
N ARG A 185 18.74 43.54 -24.43
CA ARG A 185 17.73 42.95 -25.30
C ARG A 185 17.49 41.46 -25.02
N GLY A 186 18.55 40.70 -24.72
CA GLY A 186 18.44 39.29 -24.31
C GLY A 186 17.84 39.07 -22.91
N LEU A 187 17.67 40.13 -22.10
CA LEU A 187 16.91 40.13 -20.86
C LEU A 187 15.46 40.58 -21.11
N GLU A 188 15.24 41.61 -21.93
CA GLU A 188 13.92 42.08 -22.33
C GLU A 188 13.11 41.00 -23.08
N GLU A 189 13.76 40.25 -23.98
CA GLU A 189 13.15 39.13 -24.71
C GLU A 189 12.84 37.93 -23.77
N LEU A 190 13.66 37.72 -22.73
CA LEU A 190 13.38 36.74 -21.67
C LEU A 190 12.18 37.18 -20.81
N ASP A 191 12.15 38.43 -20.33
CA ASP A 191 11.07 38.93 -19.49
C ASP A 191 9.74 39.07 -20.24
N ALA A 192 9.78 39.35 -21.55
CA ALA A 192 8.61 39.26 -22.41
C ALA A 192 8.09 37.82 -22.52
N SER A 193 8.97 36.82 -22.66
CA SER A 193 8.58 35.40 -22.71
C SER A 193 8.08 34.89 -21.35
N ASN A 194 8.69 35.31 -20.23
CA ASN A 194 8.21 35.05 -18.87
C ASN A 194 6.76 35.54 -18.70
N LYS A 195 6.49 36.82 -19.03
CA LYS A 195 5.14 37.41 -18.94
C LYS A 195 4.11 36.65 -19.77
N LYS A 196 4.43 36.27 -21.01
CA LYS A 196 3.54 35.43 -21.83
C LYS A 196 3.24 34.06 -21.22
N VAL A 197 4.23 33.43 -20.59
CA VAL A 197 4.03 32.14 -19.88
C VAL A 197 3.14 32.33 -18.65
N ASP A 198 3.31 33.43 -17.91
CA ASP A 198 2.44 33.79 -16.77
C ASP A 198 1.01 34.10 -17.23
N ASP A 199 0.82 34.78 -18.37
CA ASP A 199 -0.49 35.09 -18.93
C ASP A 199 -1.18 33.84 -19.52
N LEU A 200 -0.44 32.97 -20.22
CA LEU A 200 -0.97 31.69 -20.74
C LEU A 200 -1.29 30.70 -19.61
N THR A 201 -0.59 30.73 -18.47
CA THR A 201 -0.96 29.93 -17.30
C THR A 201 -2.20 30.47 -16.60
N ARG A 202 -2.40 31.80 -16.56
CA ARG A 202 -3.68 32.41 -16.10
C ARG A 202 -4.85 32.01 -17.00
N GLU A 203 -4.73 32.18 -18.32
CA GLU A 203 -5.76 31.78 -19.29
C GLU A 203 -6.10 30.29 -19.16
N LEU A 204 -5.10 29.43 -18.98
CA LEU A 204 -5.29 27.99 -18.78
C LEU A 204 -6.03 27.68 -17.46
N LEU A 205 -5.69 28.33 -16.36
CA LEU A 205 -6.37 28.15 -15.07
C LEU A 205 -7.82 28.65 -15.11
N GLU A 206 -8.08 29.77 -15.80
CA GLU A 206 -9.43 30.28 -16.01
C GLU A 206 -10.28 29.28 -16.81
N VAL A 207 -9.77 28.80 -17.96
CA VAL A 207 -10.46 27.81 -18.81
C VAL A 207 -10.69 26.49 -18.06
N GLU A 208 -9.69 25.97 -17.32
CA GLU A 208 -9.89 24.77 -16.50
C GLU A 208 -10.90 24.98 -15.36
N SER A 209 -10.93 26.16 -14.74
CA SER A 209 -11.91 26.45 -13.68
C SER A 209 -13.33 26.50 -14.22
N ARG A 210 -13.56 27.13 -15.38
CA ARG A 210 -14.87 27.18 -16.04
C ARG A 210 -15.33 25.80 -16.51
N MET A 211 -14.41 25.00 -17.06
CA MET A 211 -14.68 23.61 -17.46
C MET A 211 -15.14 22.77 -16.27
N ARG A 212 -14.41 22.81 -15.13
CA ARG A 212 -14.80 22.08 -13.90
C ARG A 212 -16.17 22.50 -13.36
N LEU A 213 -16.54 23.78 -13.49
CA LEU A 213 -17.87 24.27 -13.09
C LEU A 213 -18.98 23.71 -14.00
N ILE A 214 -18.75 23.64 -15.30
CA ILE A 214 -19.71 23.05 -16.26
C ILE A 214 -19.83 21.54 -16.04
N ASP A 215 -18.71 20.84 -15.84
CA ASP A 215 -18.69 19.41 -15.50
C ASP A 215 -19.48 19.14 -14.21
N MET A 216 -19.31 20.00 -13.18
CA MET A 216 -20.06 19.92 -11.92
C MET A 216 -21.55 20.18 -12.12
N GLN A 217 -21.95 21.21 -12.89
CA GLN A 217 -23.35 21.52 -13.17
C GLN A 217 -24.04 20.38 -13.96
N LEU A 218 -23.37 19.84 -14.98
CA LEU A 218 -23.87 18.68 -15.74
C LEU A 218 -23.97 17.43 -14.85
N LEU A 219 -22.99 17.18 -13.98
CA LEU A 219 -23.00 16.06 -13.03
C LEU A 219 -24.14 16.18 -12.01
N MET A 220 -24.32 17.37 -11.41
CA MET A 220 -25.42 17.67 -10.48
C MET A 220 -26.78 17.41 -11.13
N HIS A 221 -27.01 17.93 -12.35
CA HIS A 221 -28.22 17.64 -13.12
C HIS A 221 -28.39 16.13 -13.38
N THR A 222 -27.32 15.41 -13.79
CA THR A 222 -27.46 13.95 -13.99
C THR A 222 -27.78 13.19 -12.70
N ALA A 223 -27.24 13.62 -11.55
CA ALA A 223 -27.56 13.04 -10.25
C ALA A 223 -29.01 13.37 -9.83
N ALA A 224 -29.49 14.59 -10.06
CA ALA A 224 -30.89 14.98 -9.81
C ALA A 224 -31.88 14.20 -10.69
N VAL A 225 -31.56 14.01 -11.98
CA VAL A 225 -32.37 13.18 -12.90
C VAL A 225 -32.36 11.71 -12.46
N LEU A 226 -31.19 11.15 -12.12
CA LEU A 226 -31.09 9.79 -11.62
C LEU A 226 -31.91 9.60 -10.33
N GLN A 227 -31.80 10.55 -9.39
CA GLN A 227 -32.57 10.57 -8.14
C GLN A 227 -34.09 10.59 -8.39
N LEU A 228 -34.57 11.46 -9.30
CA LEU A 228 -35.98 11.48 -9.71
C LEU A 228 -36.46 10.16 -10.32
N THR A 229 -35.58 9.43 -11.01
CA THR A 229 -35.90 8.11 -11.58
C THR A 229 -35.72 6.93 -10.61
N HIS A 230 -35.10 7.15 -9.44
CA HIS A 230 -34.79 6.08 -8.50
C HIS A 230 -35.97 5.74 -7.58
N ASN A 231 -36.72 4.70 -7.97
CA ASN A 231 -37.81 4.13 -7.17
C ASN A 231 -37.29 3.38 -5.93
N GLY A 232 -36.87 4.12 -4.90
CA GLY A 232 -36.57 3.57 -3.57
C GLY A 232 -37.79 2.89 -2.92
N PRO A 233 -37.58 2.10 -1.83
CA PRO A 233 -38.60 1.25 -1.22
C PRO A 233 -39.79 2.08 -0.72
N ARG A 234 -40.89 2.08 -1.51
CA ARG A 234 -42.07 2.89 -1.23
C ARG A 234 -42.73 2.39 0.06
N LYS A 235 -42.66 3.18 1.14
CA LYS A 235 -43.50 2.99 2.33
C LYS A 235 -44.96 2.88 1.88
N ARG A 236 -45.53 1.67 1.90
CA ARG A 236 -46.95 1.44 1.60
C ARG A 236 -47.77 2.27 2.58
N LYS A 237 -48.40 3.34 2.09
CA LYS A 237 -49.49 4.00 2.82
C LYS A 237 -50.63 2.98 2.92
N GLN A 238 -50.76 2.33 4.07
CA GLN A 238 -51.96 1.57 4.40
C GLN A 238 -53.14 2.55 4.44
N ASN A 239 -54.04 2.43 3.46
CA ASN A 239 -55.34 3.09 3.40
C ASN A 239 -56.21 2.31 2.39
N ALA A 240 -56.66 1.14 2.83
CA ALA A 240 -57.71 0.35 2.20
C ALA A 240 -58.29 -0.58 3.26
N ASP A 241 -59.58 -0.47 3.53
CA ASP A 241 -60.28 -1.23 4.56
C ASP A 241 -60.45 -2.71 4.17
N MET A 242 -60.35 -3.63 5.13
CA MET A 242 -61.49 -4.45 5.60
C MET A 242 -61.07 -5.56 6.60
N ALA A 243 -62.08 -6.05 7.33
CA ALA A 243 -62.07 -7.17 8.30
C ALA A 243 -61.16 -8.37 7.91
N ASN A 244 -60.60 -9.14 8.85
CA ASN A 244 -61.25 -9.67 10.06
C ASN A 244 -60.23 -9.99 11.19
N GLY A 245 -60.71 -10.23 12.42
CA GLY A 245 -59.88 -10.39 13.61
C GLY A 245 -59.22 -11.77 13.81
N GLY A 246 -58.08 -11.78 14.50
CA GLY A 246 -57.40 -12.99 14.98
C GLY A 246 -56.02 -12.68 15.58
N ASP A 247 -55.86 -12.86 16.89
CA ASP A 247 -54.59 -12.61 17.60
C ASP A 247 -53.45 -13.50 17.09
N ARG A 248 -52.36 -12.87 16.64
CA ARG A 248 -51.03 -13.50 16.53
C ARG A 248 -49.92 -12.52 16.95
N ARG A 249 -48.86 -13.08 17.53
CA ARG A 249 -47.66 -12.37 17.95
C ARG A 249 -46.87 -11.83 16.75
N PRO A 250 -45.98 -10.84 16.95
CA PRO A 250 -44.96 -10.50 15.96
C PRO A 250 -43.95 -11.65 15.84
N ASP A 251 -44.07 -12.46 14.78
CA ASP A 251 -43.07 -13.44 14.40
C ASP A 251 -41.87 -12.78 13.68
N SER A 252 -40.75 -13.50 13.66
CA SER A 252 -39.41 -13.02 13.28
C SER A 252 -39.28 -12.43 11.85
N PRO A 253 -38.30 -11.54 11.61
CA PRO A 253 -38.05 -10.96 10.28
C PRO A 253 -37.65 -12.05 9.26
N ALA A 254 -38.50 -12.26 8.27
CA ALA A 254 -38.30 -13.21 7.18
C ALA A 254 -37.84 -12.52 5.89
N SER A 255 -37.12 -13.28 5.05
CA SER A 255 -36.73 -12.97 3.66
C SER A 255 -36.07 -11.60 3.40
N ILE A 256 -34.74 -11.56 3.48
CA ILE A 256 -33.92 -10.50 2.87
C ILE A 256 -33.67 -10.73 1.36
N TYR A 257 -34.14 -11.86 0.82
CA TYR A 257 -33.88 -12.39 -0.52
C TYR A 257 -35.02 -12.16 -1.52
N THR A 258 -35.74 -11.04 -1.45
CA THR A 258 -36.75 -10.65 -2.44
C THR A 258 -36.43 -9.29 -3.07
N TYR A 259 -35.22 -9.16 -3.61
CA TYR A 259 -34.85 -8.12 -4.57
C TYR A 259 -34.92 -8.70 -5.99
N GLU A 260 -36.13 -9.06 -6.42
CA GLU A 260 -36.39 -9.42 -7.82
C GLU A 260 -36.76 -8.19 -8.65
N ASN A 261 -36.35 -8.23 -9.90
CA ASN A 261 -36.21 -7.06 -10.76
C ASN A 261 -37.46 -6.89 -11.64
N GLU A 262 -38.48 -6.17 -11.15
CA GLU A 262 -39.71 -5.87 -11.90
C GLU A 262 -39.45 -5.01 -13.15
N ARG A 263 -38.94 -5.63 -14.21
CA ARG A 263 -39.02 -5.10 -15.58
C ARG A 263 -40.30 -5.60 -16.25
N ALA A 264 -41.00 -4.66 -16.89
CA ALA A 264 -42.30 -4.89 -17.47
C ALA A 264 -42.28 -5.81 -18.70
N PHE A 265 -43.28 -6.69 -18.76
CA PHE A 265 -44.00 -7.16 -19.96
C PHE A 265 -43.24 -7.30 -21.29
N GLY A 266 -43.09 -8.56 -21.76
CA GLY A 266 -43.30 -8.83 -23.19
C GLY A 266 -42.50 -9.99 -23.84
N GLY A 267 -43.13 -11.17 -23.95
CA GLY A 267 -42.93 -12.06 -25.11
C GLY A 267 -42.23 -13.41 -24.88
N ARG A 268 -43.06 -14.47 -24.81
CA ARG A 268 -42.86 -15.85 -25.31
C ARG A 268 -41.52 -16.59 -25.09
N GLU A 269 -41.65 -17.69 -24.34
CA GLU A 269 -41.31 -19.05 -24.79
C GLU A 269 -40.06 -19.24 -25.66
N ASP A 270 -38.96 -19.69 -25.05
CA ASP A 270 -38.43 -21.02 -25.39
C ASP A 270 -37.96 -21.73 -24.10
N GLY A 271 -37.87 -23.07 -24.12
CA GLY A 271 -37.84 -23.89 -22.91
C GLY A 271 -36.46 -24.08 -22.28
N PHE A 272 -36.28 -23.61 -21.04
CA PHE A 272 -35.17 -24.01 -20.16
C PHE A 272 -35.70 -24.67 -18.89
N ASP A 273 -35.38 -25.96 -18.66
CA ASP A 273 -35.93 -26.73 -17.54
C ASP A 273 -35.13 -26.52 -16.25
N GLU A 274 -35.68 -25.68 -15.37
CA GLU A 274 -35.15 -25.36 -14.03
C GLU A 274 -35.01 -26.59 -13.10
N ARG A 275 -35.59 -27.74 -13.45
CA ARG A 275 -35.32 -29.02 -12.75
C ARG A 275 -33.83 -29.41 -12.83
N SER A 276 -33.09 -28.83 -13.77
CA SER A 276 -31.63 -28.95 -13.88
C SER A 276 -30.86 -28.27 -12.73
N LEU A 277 -31.42 -27.23 -12.08
CA LEU A 277 -30.75 -26.49 -10.99
C LEU A 277 -30.68 -27.29 -9.67
N TYR A 278 -31.48 -28.34 -9.51
CA TYR A 278 -31.56 -29.14 -8.28
C TYR A 278 -31.05 -30.58 -8.45
N ARG A 279 -30.17 -30.82 -9.44
CA ARG A 279 -29.37 -32.06 -9.49
C ARG A 279 -28.14 -31.89 -8.58
N SER A 280 -27.85 -32.87 -7.73
CA SER A 280 -26.78 -32.79 -6.72
C SER A 280 -25.38 -32.63 -7.35
N PRO A 281 -24.47 -31.83 -6.74
CA PRO A 281 -23.22 -31.41 -7.36
C PRO A 281 -22.06 -32.44 -7.28
N GLU A 282 -22.34 -33.73 -7.42
CA GLU A 282 -21.31 -34.79 -7.26
C GLU A 282 -20.28 -34.85 -8.41
N ASN A 283 -20.62 -34.30 -9.59
CA ASN A 283 -19.69 -34.26 -10.73
C ASN A 283 -18.81 -32.98 -10.80
N LEU A 284 -19.04 -31.98 -9.96
CA LEU A 284 -18.20 -30.77 -9.97
C LEU A 284 -16.83 -31.02 -9.33
N ASP A 285 -16.77 -31.89 -8.31
CA ASP A 285 -15.52 -32.28 -7.65
C ASP A 285 -14.54 -32.95 -8.61
N SER A 286 -15.01 -33.71 -9.61
CA SER A 286 -14.14 -34.29 -10.64
C SER A 286 -13.55 -33.23 -11.60
N LEU A 287 -14.21 -32.08 -11.76
CA LEU A 287 -13.72 -30.96 -12.56
C LEU A 287 -12.79 -30.05 -11.73
N MET A 288 -13.14 -29.81 -10.47
CA MET A 288 -12.31 -29.07 -9.52
C MET A 288 -10.99 -29.79 -9.25
N ASN A 289 -10.99 -31.11 -9.06
CA ASN A 289 -9.75 -31.88 -8.96
C ASN A 289 -8.92 -31.87 -10.27
N ALA A 290 -9.53 -31.65 -11.43
CA ALA A 290 -8.78 -31.48 -12.68
C ALA A 290 -8.13 -30.08 -12.77
N LEU A 291 -8.85 -29.01 -12.41
CA LEU A 291 -8.31 -27.64 -12.40
C LEU A 291 -7.30 -27.39 -11.27
N GLN A 292 -7.52 -27.95 -10.08
CA GLN A 292 -6.71 -27.68 -8.89
C GLN A 292 -5.31 -28.33 -8.92
N ASN A 293 -5.07 -29.23 -9.88
CA ASN A 293 -3.73 -29.73 -10.21
C ASN A 293 -2.94 -28.77 -11.14
N GLY A 294 -3.57 -27.71 -11.66
CA GLY A 294 -2.94 -26.67 -12.46
C GLY A 294 -2.27 -25.59 -11.62
N THR A 295 -0.94 -25.61 -11.57
CA THR A 295 -0.04 -24.48 -11.22
C THR A 295 -0.36 -23.63 -9.97
N HIS A 296 0.42 -23.81 -8.90
CA HIS A 296 1.30 -22.76 -8.31
C HIS A 296 1.89 -23.19 -6.95
N HIS A 297 3.20 -23.48 -6.90
CA HIS A 297 3.95 -23.65 -5.65
C HIS A 297 5.36 -23.06 -5.76
N HIS A 298 5.94 -22.66 -4.62
CA HIS A 298 7.33 -22.24 -4.49
C HIS A 298 8.03 -22.83 -3.24
N SER A 299 9.32 -23.11 -3.42
CA SER A 299 10.41 -23.07 -2.43
C SER A 299 10.41 -23.91 -1.13
N HIS A 300 9.42 -24.73 -0.80
CA HIS A 300 9.52 -25.66 0.37
C HIS A 300 9.16 -27.14 0.12
N SER A 301 8.89 -27.55 -1.12
CA SER A 301 8.58 -28.96 -1.44
C SER A 301 9.78 -29.77 -1.99
N ALA A 302 10.84 -29.10 -2.43
CA ALA A 302 11.91 -29.69 -3.24
C ALA A 302 12.58 -30.94 -2.63
N ASP A 303 12.93 -30.94 -1.34
CA ASP A 303 13.60 -32.10 -0.72
C ASP A 303 12.69 -33.32 -0.53
N LEU A 304 11.38 -33.10 -0.34
CA LEU A 304 10.39 -34.18 -0.30
C LEU A 304 10.09 -34.71 -1.71
N GLN A 305 9.97 -33.80 -2.69
CA GLN A 305 9.83 -34.15 -4.10
C GLN A 305 11.05 -34.94 -4.59
N ASN A 306 12.28 -34.47 -4.37
CA ASN A 306 13.52 -35.17 -4.72
C ASN A 306 13.61 -36.57 -4.09
N ARG A 307 13.16 -36.74 -2.84
CA ARG A 307 13.06 -38.07 -2.21
C ARG A 307 12.02 -38.95 -2.87
N SER A 308 10.81 -38.44 -3.15
CA SER A 308 9.77 -39.21 -3.85
C SER A 308 10.19 -39.58 -5.27
N LEU A 309 10.76 -38.65 -6.04
CA LEU A 309 11.29 -38.86 -7.38
C LEU A 309 12.42 -39.90 -7.38
N SER A 310 13.32 -39.89 -6.39
CA SER A 310 14.32 -40.94 -6.21
C SER A 310 13.69 -42.31 -5.90
N THR A 311 12.63 -42.39 -5.09
CA THR A 311 11.92 -43.67 -4.84
C THR A 311 11.09 -44.15 -6.04
N VAL A 312 10.55 -43.24 -6.85
CA VAL A 312 9.83 -43.56 -8.09
C VAL A 312 10.80 -44.02 -9.17
N SER A 313 11.93 -43.34 -9.35
CA SER A 313 12.97 -43.72 -10.31
C SER A 313 13.55 -45.09 -10.01
N LYS A 314 13.84 -45.40 -8.74
CA LYS A 314 14.28 -46.75 -8.33
C LYS A 314 13.24 -47.83 -8.59
N ARG A 315 11.95 -47.53 -8.38
CA ARG A 315 10.86 -48.45 -8.70
C ARG A 315 10.66 -48.63 -10.20
N LEU A 316 10.85 -47.59 -11.01
CA LEU A 316 10.82 -47.69 -12.47
C LEU A 316 12.01 -48.46 -13.01
N GLU A 317 13.20 -48.31 -12.43
CA GLU A 317 14.39 -49.10 -12.76
C GLU A 317 14.15 -50.60 -12.45
N GLU A 318 13.62 -50.92 -11.26
CA GLU A 318 13.23 -52.28 -10.84
C GLU A 318 12.10 -52.89 -11.69
N LEU A 319 11.08 -52.10 -12.06
CA LEU A 319 9.98 -52.54 -12.93
C LEU A 319 10.47 -52.76 -14.37
N ASN A 320 11.38 -51.92 -14.87
CA ASN A 320 11.97 -52.07 -16.21
C ASN A 320 12.90 -53.27 -16.32
N ASP A 321 13.76 -53.53 -15.33
CA ASP A 321 14.56 -54.76 -15.32
C ASP A 321 13.63 -55.99 -15.30
N ARG A 322 12.50 -55.94 -14.58
CA ARG A 322 11.50 -57.03 -14.56
C ARG A 322 10.70 -57.19 -15.86
N VAL A 323 10.34 -56.09 -16.54
CA VAL A 323 9.72 -56.15 -17.89
C VAL A 323 10.71 -56.74 -18.89
N ARG A 324 11.98 -56.34 -18.81
CA ARG A 324 13.07 -56.93 -19.60
C ARG A 324 13.23 -58.43 -19.32
N GLU A 325 13.19 -58.86 -18.07
CA GLU A 325 13.22 -60.29 -17.71
C GLU A 325 12.03 -61.05 -18.34
N LEU A 326 10.81 -60.51 -18.29
CA LEU A 326 9.62 -61.12 -18.91
C LEU A 326 9.70 -61.17 -20.45
N ILE A 327 10.32 -60.18 -21.11
CA ILE A 327 10.57 -60.21 -22.57
C ILE A 327 11.63 -61.26 -22.95
N ILE A 328 12.60 -61.52 -22.05
CA ILE A 328 13.62 -62.57 -22.22
C ILE A 328 13.02 -63.95 -21.96
N GLU A 329 12.18 -64.10 -20.94
CA GLU A 329 11.47 -65.34 -20.61
C GLU A 329 10.45 -65.72 -21.71
N ALA A 330 9.76 -64.74 -22.30
CA ALA A 330 8.77 -64.97 -23.36
C ALA A 330 9.38 -65.42 -24.70
N ASN A 331 10.63 -65.02 -25.03
CA ASN A 331 11.28 -65.38 -26.29
C ASN A 331 12.82 -65.40 -26.16
N PRO A 332 13.42 -66.47 -25.58
CA PRO A 332 14.83 -66.47 -25.19
C PRO A 332 15.80 -66.29 -26.37
N GLU A 333 15.58 -66.97 -27.51
CA GLU A 333 16.51 -66.91 -28.65
C GLU A 333 16.55 -65.53 -29.34
N ARG A 334 15.44 -64.78 -29.29
CA ARG A 334 15.35 -63.43 -29.89
C ARG A 334 15.79 -62.34 -28.91
N SER A 335 15.57 -62.55 -27.62
CA SER A 335 15.67 -61.50 -26.59
C SER A 335 16.98 -61.46 -25.79
N GLU A 336 17.94 -62.37 -25.99
CA GLU A 336 19.26 -62.32 -25.31
C GLU A 336 19.95 -60.93 -25.38
N ARG A 337 19.73 -60.21 -26.49
CA ARG A 337 20.30 -58.88 -26.75
C ARG A 337 19.37 -57.71 -26.39
N TYR A 338 18.26 -57.97 -25.70
CA TYR A 338 17.34 -56.91 -25.30
C TYR A 338 18.04 -55.90 -24.38
N SER A 339 17.92 -54.62 -24.74
CA SER A 339 18.70 -53.53 -24.16
C SER A 339 18.47 -53.41 -22.66
N ARG A 340 19.49 -52.92 -21.94
CA ARG A 340 19.40 -52.71 -20.49
C ARG A 340 18.74 -51.35 -20.22
N PRO A 341 17.84 -51.22 -19.22
CA PRO A 341 17.22 -49.94 -18.90
C PRO A 341 18.22 -48.84 -18.53
N PRO A 342 17.87 -47.56 -18.76
CA PRO A 342 18.71 -46.42 -18.40
C PRO A 342 18.78 -46.26 -16.88
N GLN A 343 20.00 -46.26 -16.35
CA GLN A 343 20.25 -46.15 -14.90
C GLN A 343 19.98 -44.74 -14.38
N SER A 344 19.39 -44.66 -13.19
CA SER A 344 19.15 -43.39 -12.51
C SER A 344 20.44 -42.77 -11.98
N GLY A 345 20.65 -41.47 -12.28
CA GLY A 345 21.78 -40.70 -11.77
C GLY A 345 21.65 -40.40 -10.27
N THR A 346 22.76 -40.00 -9.63
CA THR A 346 22.76 -39.59 -8.22
C THR A 346 21.96 -38.30 -7.94
N THR A 347 21.58 -37.56 -8.98
CA THR A 347 20.66 -36.43 -8.95
C THR A 347 19.29 -36.84 -9.54
N PRO A 348 18.16 -36.66 -8.84
CA PRO A 348 16.83 -36.98 -9.35
C PRO A 348 16.39 -35.91 -10.37
N ASP A 349 16.81 -36.08 -11.63
CA ASP A 349 16.41 -35.23 -12.75
C ASP A 349 15.16 -35.79 -13.46
N ALA A 350 14.24 -34.89 -13.85
CA ALA A 350 13.02 -35.25 -14.54
C ALA A 350 13.30 -35.96 -15.88
N SER A 351 14.35 -35.52 -16.60
CA SER A 351 14.72 -36.12 -17.88
C SER A 351 15.27 -37.55 -17.77
N ALA A 352 15.66 -37.99 -16.57
CA ALA A 352 16.04 -39.39 -16.31
C ALA A 352 14.80 -40.28 -16.07
N LEU A 353 13.79 -39.75 -15.36
CA LEU A 353 12.50 -40.41 -15.17
C LEU A 353 11.74 -40.58 -16.48
N GLU A 354 11.75 -39.55 -17.34
CA GLU A 354 11.14 -39.55 -18.67
C GLU A 354 11.72 -40.68 -19.54
N ARG A 355 13.06 -40.80 -19.62
CA ARG A 355 13.74 -41.91 -20.33
C ARG A 355 13.48 -43.29 -19.71
N GLN A 356 13.24 -43.36 -18.40
CA GLN A 356 12.84 -44.62 -17.75
C GLN A 356 11.38 -44.98 -18.08
N LEU A 357 10.50 -44.00 -18.32
CA LEU A 357 9.13 -44.23 -18.77
C LEU A 357 9.09 -44.56 -20.27
N ASP A 358 9.85 -43.89 -21.13
CA ASP A 358 9.98 -44.22 -22.56
C ASP A 358 10.43 -45.68 -22.76
N PHE A 359 11.42 -46.12 -21.98
CA PHE A 359 11.90 -47.50 -22.01
C PHE A 359 10.83 -48.50 -21.52
N LEU A 360 10.02 -48.11 -20.53
CA LEU A 360 8.91 -48.92 -20.02
C LEU A 360 7.80 -49.05 -21.06
N ASP A 361 7.44 -47.94 -21.71
CA ASP A 361 6.40 -47.89 -22.75
C ASP A 361 6.83 -48.70 -23.99
N GLN A 362 8.10 -48.64 -24.37
CA GLN A 362 8.66 -49.48 -25.42
C GLN A 362 8.69 -50.96 -25.01
N GLY A 363 9.12 -51.27 -23.79
CA GLY A 363 9.09 -52.65 -23.25
C GLY A 363 7.68 -53.24 -23.19
N LEU A 364 6.67 -52.46 -22.79
CA LEU A 364 5.27 -52.91 -22.81
C LEU A 364 4.73 -53.11 -24.23
N ARG A 365 5.15 -52.29 -25.20
CA ARG A 365 4.80 -52.48 -26.63
C ARG A 365 5.46 -53.74 -27.21
N ASP A 366 6.74 -53.96 -26.93
CA ASP A 366 7.47 -55.15 -27.39
C ASP A 366 6.92 -56.42 -26.74
N LEU A 367 6.65 -56.40 -25.43
CA LEU A 367 5.98 -57.50 -24.71
C LEU A 367 4.56 -57.77 -25.25
N SER A 368 3.80 -56.72 -25.57
CA SER A 368 2.48 -56.87 -26.21
C SER A 368 2.60 -57.44 -27.61
N ALA A 369 3.61 -57.05 -28.39
CA ALA A 369 3.86 -57.54 -29.73
C ALA A 369 4.22 -59.04 -29.73
N GLU A 370 5.17 -59.45 -28.88
CA GLU A 370 5.52 -60.86 -28.67
C GLU A 370 4.32 -61.66 -28.12
N GLN A 371 3.51 -61.10 -27.21
CA GLN A 371 2.28 -61.77 -26.76
C GLN A 371 1.24 -61.91 -27.90
N THR A 372 1.11 -60.94 -28.81
CA THR A 372 0.28 -61.11 -30.01
C THR A 372 0.87 -62.11 -31.00
N ALA A 373 2.20 -62.21 -31.11
CA ALA A 373 2.86 -63.22 -31.93
C ALA A 373 2.56 -64.63 -31.39
N LEU A 374 2.72 -64.87 -30.08
CA LEU A 374 2.38 -66.12 -29.42
C LEU A 374 0.89 -66.49 -29.56
N LYS A 375 -0.01 -65.50 -29.45
CA LYS A 375 -1.46 -65.67 -29.72
C LYS A 375 -1.77 -65.97 -31.19
N SER A 376 -0.98 -65.43 -32.13
CA SER A 376 -1.14 -65.74 -33.56
C SER A 376 -0.59 -67.13 -33.92
N SER A 377 0.52 -67.56 -33.31
CA SER A 377 1.07 -68.91 -33.46
C SER A 377 0.06 -69.94 -32.99
N THR A 378 -0.39 -69.84 -31.74
CA THR A 378 -1.40 -70.76 -31.17
C THR A 378 -2.72 -70.76 -31.97
N GLY A 379 -3.10 -69.63 -32.59
CA GLY A 379 -4.21 -69.56 -33.54
C GLY A 379 -3.95 -70.28 -34.87
N SER A 380 -2.74 -70.19 -35.44
CA SER A 380 -2.36 -70.96 -36.64
C SER A 380 -2.21 -72.45 -36.36
N ASP A 381 -1.72 -72.82 -35.17
CA ASP A 381 -1.55 -74.20 -34.74
C ASP A 381 -2.92 -74.86 -34.54
N GLN A 382 -3.88 -74.16 -33.92
CA GLN A 382 -5.27 -74.62 -33.83
C GLN A 382 -5.94 -74.75 -35.22
N ALA A 383 -5.76 -73.77 -36.11
CA ALA A 383 -6.29 -73.84 -37.47
C ALA A 383 -5.63 -74.93 -38.34
N ALA A 384 -4.44 -75.40 -37.98
CA ALA A 384 -3.78 -76.55 -38.58
C ALA A 384 -4.28 -77.87 -37.96
N GLU A 385 -4.45 -77.93 -36.64
CA GLU A 385 -5.04 -79.07 -35.90
C GLU A 385 -6.48 -79.36 -36.38
N GLU A 386 -7.31 -78.34 -36.62
CA GLU A 386 -8.65 -78.52 -37.21
C GLU A 386 -8.61 -79.10 -38.63
N ARG A 387 -7.65 -78.68 -39.46
CA ARG A 387 -7.50 -79.17 -40.85
C ARG A 387 -6.97 -80.59 -40.91
N LEU A 388 -5.97 -80.92 -40.11
CA LEU A 388 -5.41 -82.27 -40.02
C LEU A 388 -6.44 -83.24 -39.44
N GLN A 389 -7.21 -82.84 -38.43
CA GLN A 389 -8.35 -83.62 -37.94
C GLN A 389 -9.37 -83.91 -39.06
N GLY A 390 -9.72 -82.90 -39.87
CA GLY A 390 -10.64 -83.06 -40.99
C GLY A 390 -10.16 -84.07 -42.05
N ILE A 391 -8.86 -84.09 -42.35
CA ILE A 391 -8.23 -85.07 -43.25
C ILE A 391 -8.25 -86.47 -42.62
N ASN A 392 -7.89 -86.59 -41.35
CA ASN A 392 -7.86 -87.87 -40.63
C ASN A 392 -9.25 -88.50 -40.48
N ILE A 393 -10.30 -87.69 -40.31
CA ILE A 393 -11.70 -88.18 -40.32
C ILE A 393 -12.08 -88.74 -41.70
N GLN A 394 -11.62 -88.13 -42.80
CA GLN A 394 -11.87 -88.65 -44.15
C GLN A 394 -11.08 -89.95 -44.42
N MET A 395 -9.83 -90.04 -43.97
CA MET A 395 -9.02 -91.27 -44.09
C MET A 395 -9.56 -92.41 -43.22
N TYR A 396 -10.02 -92.11 -42.00
CA TYR A 396 -10.76 -93.05 -41.16
C TYR A 396 -12.02 -93.58 -41.86
N ALA A 397 -12.81 -92.69 -42.46
CA ALA A 397 -14.00 -93.09 -43.21
C ALA A 397 -13.67 -94.01 -44.40
N MET A 398 -12.59 -93.74 -45.15
CA MET A 398 -12.15 -94.62 -46.23
C MET A 398 -11.72 -96.00 -45.70
N LEU A 399 -10.82 -96.05 -44.72
CA LEU A 399 -10.29 -97.30 -44.16
C LEU A 399 -11.38 -98.19 -43.51
N ASN A 400 -12.38 -97.57 -42.90
CA ASN A 400 -13.50 -98.26 -42.26
C ASN A 400 -14.52 -98.82 -43.28
N THR A 401 -14.49 -98.41 -44.56
CA THR A 401 -15.27 -99.10 -45.63
C THR A 401 -14.63 -100.38 -46.14
N SER A 402 -13.35 -100.60 -45.82
CA SER A 402 -12.53 -101.73 -46.27
C SER A 402 -12.24 -102.74 -45.15
N ASP A 403 -13.24 -103.01 -44.30
CA ASP A 403 -13.25 -104.05 -43.24
C ASP A 403 -12.03 -104.02 -42.27
N SER A 404 -11.38 -102.85 -42.15
CA SER A 404 -10.14 -102.67 -41.40
C SER A 404 -10.41 -101.99 -40.06
N ASN A 405 -10.23 -102.73 -38.95
CA ASN A 405 -10.41 -102.22 -37.58
C ASN A 405 -9.29 -101.25 -37.18
N VAL A 406 -9.45 -99.98 -37.56
CA VAL A 406 -8.56 -98.85 -37.20
C VAL A 406 -9.18 -98.08 -36.01
N PRO A 407 -8.39 -97.58 -35.04
CA PRO A 407 -8.92 -96.73 -33.97
C PRO A 407 -9.39 -95.35 -34.51
N PRO A 408 -10.36 -94.69 -33.83
CA PRO A 408 -10.82 -93.35 -34.23
C PRO A 408 -9.76 -92.27 -33.91
N PRO A 409 -9.69 -91.18 -34.71
CA PRO A 409 -8.74 -90.09 -34.48
C PRO A 409 -9.08 -89.28 -33.22
N ALA A 410 -8.04 -88.67 -32.62
CA ALA A 410 -8.17 -87.88 -31.39
C ALA A 410 -8.97 -86.56 -31.57
N ALA A 411 -9.59 -86.10 -30.48
CA ALA A 411 -10.30 -84.82 -30.43
C ALA A 411 -9.35 -83.63 -30.23
N VAL A 412 -9.74 -82.44 -30.73
CA VAL A 412 -8.95 -81.21 -30.64
C VAL A 412 -8.64 -80.88 -29.18
N SER A 413 -7.36 -80.69 -28.88
CA SER A 413 -6.85 -80.37 -27.54
C SER A 413 -5.81 -79.24 -27.54
N GLY A 414 -5.59 -78.57 -28.68
CA GLY A 414 -4.79 -77.34 -28.79
C GLY A 414 -3.28 -77.51 -28.61
N ASN A 415 -2.84 -78.75 -28.41
CA ASN A 415 -1.47 -79.26 -28.44
C ASN A 415 -1.44 -80.63 -29.16
N GLY A 416 -2.51 -80.99 -29.89
CA GLY A 416 -2.75 -82.33 -30.43
C GLY A 416 -2.11 -82.59 -31.79
N LEU A 417 -1.61 -81.53 -32.45
CA LEU A 417 -1.13 -81.55 -33.84
C LEU A 417 -0.10 -82.67 -34.13
N GLN A 418 0.82 -82.93 -33.21
CA GLN A 418 1.82 -84.02 -33.33
C GLN A 418 1.15 -85.41 -33.46
N GLN A 419 0.13 -85.68 -32.64
CA GLN A 419 -0.58 -86.97 -32.61
C GLN A 419 -1.49 -87.15 -33.82
N GLN A 420 -1.95 -86.04 -34.42
CA GLN A 420 -2.71 -86.09 -35.67
C GLN A 420 -1.83 -86.38 -36.88
N LEU A 421 -0.57 -85.91 -36.89
CA LEU A 421 0.39 -86.28 -37.92
C LEU A 421 0.76 -87.76 -37.85
N GLU A 422 1.04 -88.28 -36.64
CA GLU A 422 1.34 -89.70 -36.40
C GLU A 422 0.20 -90.62 -36.90
N TYR A 423 -1.06 -90.28 -36.60
CA TYR A 423 -2.24 -90.98 -37.13
C TYR A 423 -2.36 -90.91 -38.66
N LEU A 424 -1.99 -89.77 -39.27
CA LEU A 424 -2.07 -89.57 -40.72
C LEU A 424 -1.09 -90.51 -41.46
N GLU A 425 0.14 -90.66 -40.94
CA GLU A 425 1.16 -91.54 -41.53
C GLU A 425 0.74 -93.03 -41.50
N ASP A 426 0.25 -93.52 -40.35
CA ASP A 426 -0.28 -94.89 -40.20
C ASP A 426 -1.47 -95.17 -41.16
N SER A 427 -2.34 -94.16 -41.35
CA SER A 427 -3.51 -94.29 -42.21
C SER A 427 -3.13 -94.37 -43.71
N PHE A 428 -2.12 -93.61 -44.14
CA PHE A 428 -1.62 -93.65 -45.52
C PHE A 428 -1.01 -95.00 -45.89
N TYR A 429 -0.18 -95.56 -45.01
CA TYR A 429 0.46 -96.87 -45.19
C TYR A 429 -0.58 -98.00 -45.38
N SER A 430 -1.72 -97.87 -44.71
CA SER A 430 -2.83 -98.82 -44.82
C SER A 430 -3.57 -98.71 -46.17
N ILE A 431 -3.66 -97.52 -46.76
CA ILE A 431 -4.33 -97.30 -48.06
C ILE A 431 -3.49 -97.81 -49.23
N GLU A 432 -2.17 -97.53 -49.24
CA GLU A 432 -1.26 -97.94 -50.32
C GLU A 432 -1.29 -99.46 -50.56
N ARG A 433 -1.36 -100.23 -49.46
CA ARG A 433 -1.46 -101.71 -49.48
C ARG A 433 -2.71 -102.23 -50.20
N MET A 434 -3.83 -101.50 -50.16
CA MET A 434 -5.08 -101.93 -50.80
C MET A 434 -5.09 -101.67 -52.30
N GLN A 435 -4.49 -100.55 -52.74
CA GLN A 435 -4.49 -100.15 -54.15
C GLN A 435 -3.79 -101.17 -55.07
N TYR A 436 -2.78 -101.87 -54.56
CA TYR A 436 -2.09 -102.95 -55.28
C TYR A 436 -2.98 -104.17 -55.56
N ALA A 437 -3.96 -104.48 -54.72
CA ALA A 437 -4.77 -105.69 -54.85
C ALA A 437 -5.88 -105.58 -55.93
N LEU A 438 -6.28 -104.36 -56.31
CA LEU A 438 -7.42 -104.14 -57.21
C LEU A 438 -7.06 -104.31 -58.70
N ASN A 439 -5.81 -104.00 -59.08
CA ASN A 439 -5.39 -104.03 -60.49
C ASN A 439 -5.28 -105.45 -61.07
N ASP A 440 -4.93 -106.44 -60.24
CA ASP A 440 -4.69 -107.84 -60.65
C ASP A 440 -5.95 -108.50 -61.25
N GLN A 441 -7.15 -108.06 -60.83
CA GLN A 441 -8.43 -108.63 -61.24
C GLN A 441 -8.95 -108.15 -62.61
N LEU A 442 -8.28 -107.17 -63.23
CA LEU A 442 -8.83 -106.44 -64.39
C LEU A 442 -8.39 -107.00 -65.76
N ASP A 443 -7.24 -107.69 -65.84
CA ASP A 443 -6.69 -108.17 -67.11
C ASP A 443 -7.29 -109.51 -67.60
N ASP A 444 -7.80 -110.37 -66.69
CA ASP A 444 -8.38 -111.69 -67.02
C ASP A 444 -9.63 -111.61 -67.93
N LEU A 445 -10.38 -110.51 -67.89
CA LEU A 445 -11.73 -110.42 -68.47
C LEU A 445 -11.78 -110.12 -69.99
N ARG A 446 -10.65 -110.17 -70.72
CA ARG A 446 -10.49 -109.47 -72.00
C ARG A 446 -10.36 -110.33 -73.28
N ALA A 447 -10.62 -111.64 -73.23
CA ALA A 447 -10.02 -112.58 -74.20
C ALA A 447 -10.86 -113.11 -75.40
N ASP A 448 -12.21 -113.18 -75.38
CA ASP A 448 -12.95 -114.18 -76.22
C ASP A 448 -14.02 -113.70 -77.25
N ALA A 449 -14.15 -114.50 -78.34
CA ALA A 449 -15.33 -114.80 -79.23
C ALA A 449 -15.69 -114.00 -80.54
N ALA A 450 -16.03 -114.74 -81.64
CA ALA A 450 -16.79 -114.28 -82.86
C ALA A 450 -17.23 -115.39 -83.90
N THR A 451 -18.24 -115.11 -84.78
CA THR A 451 -18.67 -115.76 -86.09
C THR A 451 -19.67 -116.97 -86.12
N LYS A 452 -20.37 -117.40 -87.23
CA LYS A 452 -21.22 -116.75 -88.30
C LYS A 452 -21.98 -117.80 -89.24
N GLU A 453 -22.80 -117.32 -90.21
CA GLU A 453 -23.29 -117.92 -91.52
C GLU A 453 -24.70 -118.59 -91.72
N GLY A 454 -25.19 -118.65 -92.98
CA GLY A 454 -26.42 -119.35 -93.46
C GLY A 454 -27.00 -118.89 -94.84
N VAL A 455 -27.68 -119.77 -95.62
CA VAL A 455 -28.17 -119.48 -97.02
C VAL A 455 -29.61 -119.94 -97.37
N GLU A 456 -30.30 -120.76 -96.57
CA GLU A 456 -31.75 -121.11 -96.75
C GLU A 456 -32.72 -119.91 -96.59
N GLN A 457 -32.16 -118.71 -96.61
CA GLN A 457 -32.76 -117.44 -96.26
C GLN A 457 -33.61 -116.85 -97.38
N TYR A 458 -33.54 -117.30 -98.64
CA TYR A 458 -34.21 -116.59 -99.74
C TYR A 458 -35.72 -116.87 -99.88
N GLU A 459 -36.17 -118.12 -99.97
CA GLU A 459 -37.62 -118.41 -99.97
C GLU A 459 -38.25 -118.18 -98.59
N SER A 460 -37.48 -118.44 -97.53
CA SER A 460 -37.89 -118.08 -96.18
C SER A 460 -37.96 -116.56 -96.00
N THR A 461 -37.11 -115.72 -96.62
CA THR A 461 -37.27 -114.25 -96.55
C THR A 461 -38.47 -113.76 -97.33
N LEU A 462 -38.84 -114.31 -98.49
CA LEU A 462 -40.07 -113.87 -99.18
C LEU A 462 -41.33 -114.20 -98.37
N THR A 463 -41.41 -115.41 -97.82
CA THR A 463 -42.53 -115.82 -96.94
C THR A 463 -42.54 -115.00 -95.64
N ARG A 464 -41.36 -114.80 -95.03
CA ARG A 464 -41.15 -113.96 -93.85
C ARG A 464 -41.40 -112.48 -94.15
N LEU A 465 -41.23 -111.99 -95.38
CA LEU A 465 -41.53 -110.61 -95.77
C LEU A 465 -43.04 -110.40 -95.85
N TRP A 466 -43.83 -111.34 -96.39
CA TRP A 466 -45.29 -111.27 -96.26
C TRP A 466 -45.73 -111.36 -94.80
N GLN A 467 -45.19 -112.28 -94.01
CA GLN A 467 -45.46 -112.37 -92.57
C GLN A 467 -44.99 -111.12 -91.80
N MET A 468 -43.92 -110.44 -92.22
CA MET A 468 -43.41 -109.21 -91.63
C MET A 468 -44.17 -107.97 -92.10
N ILE A 469 -44.80 -108.00 -93.28
CA ILE A 469 -45.77 -106.99 -93.71
C ILE A 469 -47.08 -107.17 -92.93
N GLN A 470 -47.59 -108.40 -92.79
CA GLN A 470 -48.78 -108.67 -91.96
C GLN A 470 -48.51 -108.35 -90.48
N LYS A 471 -47.45 -108.91 -89.87
CA LYS A 471 -47.05 -108.58 -88.49
C LYS A 471 -46.69 -107.11 -88.34
N GLY A 472 -46.00 -106.49 -89.29
CA GLY A 472 -45.61 -105.07 -89.21
C GLY A 472 -46.80 -104.13 -89.31
N GLU A 473 -47.82 -104.47 -90.10
CA GLU A 473 -49.11 -103.78 -90.11
C GLU A 473 -49.89 -104.03 -88.81
N GLU A 474 -49.83 -105.25 -88.26
CA GLU A 474 -50.44 -105.61 -86.97
C GLU A 474 -49.77 -104.87 -85.79
N GLU A 475 -48.44 -104.82 -85.75
CA GLU A 475 -47.63 -104.03 -84.82
C GLU A 475 -47.81 -102.51 -85.02
N ALA A 476 -48.15 -102.07 -86.23
CA ALA A 476 -48.53 -100.67 -86.50
C ALA A 476 -49.97 -100.38 -86.06
N ARG A 477 -50.89 -101.35 -86.17
CA ARG A 477 -52.23 -101.29 -85.57
C ARG A 477 -52.12 -101.31 -84.05
N GLU A 478 -51.26 -102.14 -83.46
CA GLU A 478 -50.99 -102.18 -82.03
C GLU A 478 -50.35 -100.89 -81.53
N ARG A 479 -49.26 -100.39 -82.10
CA ARG A 479 -48.72 -99.08 -81.70
C ARG A 479 -49.69 -97.92 -81.91
N LYS A 480 -50.65 -98.02 -82.85
CA LYS A 480 -51.75 -97.06 -83.00
C LYS A 480 -52.84 -97.24 -81.93
N ARG A 481 -53.13 -98.46 -81.47
CA ARG A 481 -53.98 -98.74 -80.29
C ARG A 481 -53.30 -98.31 -78.98
N GLU A 482 -52.01 -98.56 -78.82
CA GLU A 482 -51.20 -98.16 -77.65
C GLU A 482 -51.07 -96.64 -77.57
N ARG A 483 -50.77 -95.94 -78.68
CA ARG A 483 -50.86 -94.47 -78.70
C ARG A 483 -52.25 -93.98 -78.35
N ARG A 484 -53.31 -94.58 -78.89
CA ARG A 484 -54.70 -94.24 -78.51
C ARG A 484 -55.00 -94.52 -77.03
N ARG A 485 -54.39 -95.54 -76.44
CA ARG A 485 -54.52 -95.86 -75.01
C ARG A 485 -53.77 -94.85 -74.14
N LEU A 486 -52.51 -94.54 -74.47
CA LEU A 486 -51.71 -93.55 -73.74
C LEU A 486 -52.30 -92.14 -73.84
N LEU A 487 -52.83 -91.74 -75.01
CA LEU A 487 -53.59 -90.49 -75.16
C LEU A 487 -54.96 -90.52 -74.44
N ALA A 488 -55.50 -91.70 -74.09
CA ALA A 488 -56.73 -91.84 -73.31
C ALA A 488 -56.49 -92.01 -71.80
N GLU A 489 -55.23 -92.21 -71.38
CA GLU A 489 -54.78 -92.18 -69.99
C GLU A 489 -54.34 -90.75 -69.57
N ASP A 490 -54.30 -89.79 -70.52
CA ASP A 490 -53.86 -88.39 -70.34
C ASP A 490 -55.05 -87.41 -70.51
N PRO A 491 -55.61 -86.83 -69.42
CA PRO A 491 -56.96 -86.27 -69.40
C PRO A 491 -57.14 -84.92 -70.12
N ASP A 492 -56.06 -84.20 -70.43
CA ASP A 492 -56.10 -82.86 -71.05
C ASP A 492 -55.91 -82.87 -72.59
N ASN A 493 -55.82 -84.04 -73.22
CA ASN A 493 -55.45 -84.15 -74.63
C ASN A 493 -56.66 -84.10 -75.59
N THR A 494 -56.67 -83.11 -76.49
CA THR A 494 -57.82 -82.78 -77.36
C THR A 494 -57.60 -83.09 -78.86
N GLU A 495 -56.63 -83.94 -79.22
CA GLU A 495 -56.42 -84.31 -80.64
C GLU A 495 -57.55 -85.20 -81.20
N GLU A 496 -58.37 -84.64 -82.11
CA GLU A 496 -59.43 -85.39 -82.79
C GLU A 496 -58.89 -86.56 -83.63
N LEU A 497 -59.27 -87.78 -83.24
CA LEU A 497 -58.86 -89.00 -83.92
C LEU A 497 -59.64 -89.22 -85.23
N SER A 498 -59.02 -88.83 -86.35
CA SER A 498 -59.47 -89.12 -87.72
C SER A 498 -60.10 -90.53 -87.83
N PRO A 499 -61.40 -90.62 -88.18
CA PRO A 499 -62.07 -91.87 -88.46
C PRO A 499 -61.49 -92.59 -89.68
N ASP A 500 -61.79 -93.89 -89.73
CA ASP A 500 -61.75 -94.83 -90.87
C ASP A 500 -60.47 -94.93 -91.74
N GLU A 501 -59.78 -96.06 -91.61
CA GLU A 501 -59.33 -96.83 -92.78
C GLU A 501 -59.84 -98.27 -92.55
N SER A 502 -60.46 -98.86 -93.57
CA SER A 502 -61.32 -100.04 -93.46
C SER A 502 -60.61 -101.31 -92.99
N ASP A 503 -61.27 -102.09 -92.14
CA ASP A 503 -60.81 -103.38 -91.62
C ASP A 503 -60.83 -104.50 -92.70
N THR A 504 -59.83 -104.50 -93.58
CA THR A 504 -59.61 -105.59 -94.53
C THR A 504 -59.04 -106.81 -93.78
N GLY A 505 -59.91 -107.75 -93.44
CA GLY A 505 -59.57 -108.97 -92.71
C GLY A 505 -58.49 -109.84 -93.37
N ALA A 506 -57.96 -110.80 -92.62
CA ALA A 506 -56.73 -111.53 -92.94
C ALA A 506 -56.73 -112.26 -94.31
N GLU A 507 -56.18 -111.61 -95.34
CA GLU A 507 -55.97 -112.20 -96.66
C GLU A 507 -54.91 -113.31 -96.64
N THR A 508 -55.23 -114.44 -97.25
CA THR A 508 -54.29 -115.54 -97.50
C THR A 508 -53.25 -115.15 -98.56
N PHE A 509 -52.01 -115.62 -98.42
CA PHE A 509 -50.91 -115.27 -99.33
C PHE A 509 -51.24 -115.56 -100.80
N SER A 510 -51.12 -114.52 -101.63
CA SER A 510 -51.23 -114.54 -103.08
C SER A 510 -50.34 -113.44 -103.65
N LEU A 511 -49.70 -113.66 -104.79
CA LEU A 511 -48.87 -112.63 -105.44
C LEU A 511 -49.66 -111.34 -105.73
N ILE A 512 -50.97 -111.47 -106.01
CA ILE A 512 -51.84 -110.33 -106.31
C ILE A 512 -52.15 -109.52 -105.04
N ALA A 513 -52.35 -110.19 -103.90
CA ALA A 513 -52.52 -109.55 -102.59
C ALA A 513 -51.21 -108.92 -102.09
N PHE A 514 -50.07 -109.54 -102.39
CA PHE A 514 -48.74 -109.00 -102.09
C PHE A 514 -48.51 -107.67 -102.83
N ASP A 515 -48.77 -107.61 -104.14
CA ASP A 515 -48.59 -106.37 -104.93
C ASP A 515 -49.60 -105.28 -104.56
N SER A 516 -50.89 -105.58 -104.44
CA SER A 516 -51.91 -104.57 -104.08
C SER A 516 -51.63 -103.91 -102.71
N LYS A 517 -51.11 -104.71 -101.77
CA LYS A 517 -50.68 -104.25 -100.45
C LYS A 517 -49.42 -103.40 -100.51
N ILE A 518 -48.43 -103.78 -101.32
CA ILE A 518 -47.25 -102.94 -101.60
C ILE A 518 -47.64 -101.60 -102.24
N GLN A 519 -48.54 -101.59 -103.22
CA GLN A 519 -49.03 -100.35 -103.84
C GLN A 519 -49.71 -99.42 -102.81
N THR A 520 -50.49 -99.99 -101.89
CA THR A 520 -51.14 -99.23 -100.81
C THR A 520 -50.13 -98.66 -99.82
N ILE A 521 -49.16 -99.47 -99.38
CA ILE A 521 -48.03 -99.03 -98.54
C ILE A 521 -47.23 -97.92 -99.24
N PHE A 522 -46.98 -98.03 -100.54
CA PHE A 522 -46.25 -97.03 -101.32
C PHE A 522 -46.97 -95.68 -101.38
N ARG A 523 -48.30 -95.66 -101.63
CA ARG A 523 -49.11 -94.43 -101.59
C ARG A 523 -49.03 -93.76 -100.21
N ARG A 524 -49.13 -94.54 -99.13
CA ARG A 524 -49.04 -94.04 -97.75
C ARG A 524 -47.63 -93.53 -97.40
N ALA A 525 -46.57 -94.19 -97.88
CA ALA A 525 -45.19 -93.74 -97.73
C ALA A 525 -44.94 -92.40 -98.44
N MET A 526 -45.46 -92.22 -99.65
CA MET A 526 -45.39 -90.95 -100.38
C MET A 526 -46.12 -89.82 -99.63
N SER A 527 -47.35 -90.05 -99.14
CA SER A 527 -48.08 -89.05 -98.34
C SER A 527 -47.35 -88.67 -97.04
N LEU A 528 -46.67 -89.62 -96.39
CA LEU A 528 -45.85 -89.35 -95.21
C LEU A 528 -44.60 -88.53 -95.54
N LYS A 529 -43.96 -88.77 -96.70
CA LYS A 529 -42.81 -87.98 -97.18
C LYS A 529 -43.19 -86.52 -97.43
N ASP A 530 -44.37 -86.28 -98.00
CA ASP A 530 -44.87 -84.91 -98.22
C ASP A 530 -45.13 -84.20 -96.88
N LYS A 531 -45.79 -84.87 -95.92
CA LYS A 531 -45.99 -84.36 -94.55
C LYS A 531 -44.66 -84.08 -93.83
N GLN A 532 -43.66 -84.95 -93.98
CA GLN A 532 -42.31 -84.74 -93.46
C GLN A 532 -41.67 -83.45 -94.03
N SER A 533 -41.83 -83.19 -95.33
CA SER A 533 -41.28 -81.98 -95.96
C SER A 533 -41.89 -80.68 -95.39
N ILE A 534 -43.19 -80.69 -95.07
CA ILE A 534 -43.90 -79.56 -94.47
C ILE A 534 -43.42 -79.33 -93.02
N LEU A 535 -43.33 -80.40 -92.23
CA LEU A 535 -42.83 -80.33 -90.84
C LEU A 535 -41.38 -79.82 -90.77
N VAL A 536 -40.50 -80.31 -91.65
CA VAL A 536 -39.12 -79.80 -91.75
C VAL A 536 -39.09 -78.30 -92.08
N ARG A 537 -40.01 -77.81 -92.92
CA ARG A 537 -40.14 -76.38 -93.24
C ARG A 537 -40.62 -75.56 -92.03
N GLN A 538 -41.62 -76.05 -91.29
CA GLN A 538 -42.10 -75.39 -90.07
C GLN A 538 -41.03 -75.35 -88.97
N ILE A 539 -40.34 -76.47 -88.72
CA ILE A 539 -39.23 -76.54 -87.75
C ILE A 539 -38.10 -75.57 -88.14
N LYS A 540 -37.80 -75.43 -89.44
CA LYS A 540 -36.83 -74.43 -89.91
C LYS A 540 -37.30 -73.00 -89.64
N GLN A 541 -38.57 -72.68 -89.91
CA GLN A 541 -39.14 -71.35 -89.64
C GLN A 541 -39.17 -71.03 -88.14
N GLN A 542 -39.51 -71.98 -87.28
CA GLN A 542 -39.43 -71.80 -85.81
C GLN A 542 -38.00 -71.55 -85.34
N ARG A 543 -37.00 -72.28 -85.88
CA ARG A 543 -35.58 -72.03 -85.58
C ARG A 543 -35.11 -70.66 -86.06
N GLU A 544 -35.54 -70.22 -87.24
CA GLU A 544 -35.23 -68.89 -87.78
C GLU A 544 -35.90 -67.74 -87.01
N LEU A 545 -37.07 -67.96 -86.41
CA LEU A 545 -37.74 -67.01 -85.52
C LEU A 545 -37.09 -66.96 -84.13
N ASN A 546 -36.85 -68.11 -83.52
CA ASN A 546 -36.20 -68.20 -82.21
C ASN A 546 -34.78 -67.61 -82.27
N SER A 547 -33.97 -67.99 -83.27
CA SER A 547 -32.63 -67.44 -83.47
C SER A 547 -32.60 -65.90 -83.58
N LYS A 548 -33.63 -65.28 -84.17
CA LYS A 548 -33.76 -63.82 -84.20
C LYS A 548 -34.13 -63.23 -82.84
N SER A 549 -35.01 -63.89 -82.08
CA SER A 549 -35.36 -63.49 -80.71
C SER A 549 -34.19 -63.66 -79.74
N ASP A 550 -33.42 -64.75 -79.88
CA ASP A 550 -32.23 -65.04 -79.08
C ASP A 550 -31.12 -64.02 -79.38
N ALA A 551 -30.84 -63.74 -80.66
CA ALA A 551 -29.87 -62.70 -81.05
C ALA A 551 -30.27 -61.29 -80.57
N GLN A 552 -31.56 -60.95 -80.56
CA GLN A 552 -32.04 -59.69 -79.98
C GLN A 552 -31.89 -59.63 -78.46
N ARG A 553 -32.10 -60.75 -77.75
CA ARG A 553 -31.85 -60.85 -76.31
C ARG A 553 -30.36 -60.80 -75.98
N GLU A 554 -29.51 -61.45 -76.78
CA GLU A 554 -28.06 -61.40 -76.67
C GLU A 554 -27.53 -59.97 -76.90
N GLU A 555 -28.03 -59.26 -77.92
CA GLU A 555 -27.67 -57.86 -78.15
C GLU A 555 -28.10 -56.95 -76.97
N GLN A 556 -29.28 -57.16 -76.40
CA GLN A 556 -29.73 -56.44 -75.20
C GLN A 556 -28.87 -56.75 -73.97
N VAL A 557 -28.53 -58.02 -73.74
CA VAL A 557 -27.62 -58.44 -72.66
C VAL A 557 -26.22 -57.84 -72.84
N ASN A 558 -25.71 -57.80 -74.06
CA ASN A 558 -24.40 -57.20 -74.35
C ASN A 558 -24.40 -55.69 -74.11
N ARG A 559 -25.44 -54.95 -74.54
CA ARG A 559 -25.60 -53.52 -74.23
C ARG A 559 -25.72 -53.25 -72.72
N LEU A 560 -26.43 -54.11 -71.97
CA LEU A 560 -26.52 -54.01 -70.52
C LEU A 560 -25.19 -54.33 -69.83
N ASN A 561 -24.45 -55.33 -70.30
CA ASN A 561 -23.11 -55.64 -69.81
C ASN A 561 -22.13 -54.49 -70.07
N GLU A 562 -22.19 -53.86 -71.25
CA GLU A 562 -21.38 -52.69 -71.60
C GLU A 562 -21.71 -51.49 -70.70
N GLN A 563 -22.99 -51.21 -70.43
CA GLN A 563 -23.42 -50.20 -69.45
C GLN A 563 -22.98 -50.51 -68.01
N VAL A 564 -23.01 -51.78 -67.60
CA VAL A 564 -22.51 -52.20 -66.28
C VAL A 564 -20.98 -52.07 -66.19
N LEU A 565 -20.26 -52.31 -67.28
CA LEU A 565 -18.81 -52.11 -67.34
C LEU A 565 -18.44 -50.62 -67.36
N SER A 566 -19.15 -49.77 -68.12
CA SER A 566 -18.91 -48.32 -68.12
C SER A 566 -19.19 -47.73 -66.74
N ALA A 567 -20.36 -48.01 -66.15
CA ALA A 567 -20.72 -47.55 -64.81
C ALA A 567 -19.77 -48.06 -63.71
N ARG A 568 -19.19 -49.26 -63.85
CA ARG A 568 -18.11 -49.74 -62.96
C ARG A 568 -16.81 -48.97 -63.17
N SER A 569 -16.43 -48.66 -64.40
CA SER A 569 -15.23 -47.86 -64.67
C SER A 569 -15.38 -46.42 -64.16
N GLU A 570 -16.55 -45.81 -64.36
CA GLU A 570 -16.93 -44.49 -63.84
C GLU A 570 -16.91 -44.49 -62.31
N LYS A 571 -17.53 -45.49 -61.66
CA LYS A 571 -17.46 -45.67 -60.20
C LYS A 571 -16.01 -45.75 -59.71
N ASN A 572 -15.18 -46.58 -60.33
CA ASN A 572 -13.78 -46.72 -59.94
C ASN A 572 -12.99 -45.41 -60.10
N THR A 573 -13.27 -44.59 -61.13
CA THR A 573 -12.66 -43.26 -61.27
C THR A 573 -13.16 -42.28 -60.22
N MET A 574 -14.45 -42.29 -59.89
CA MET A 574 -15.02 -41.45 -58.83
C MET A 574 -14.50 -41.83 -57.43
N GLU A 575 -14.28 -43.12 -57.17
CA GLU A 575 -13.65 -43.60 -55.93
C GLU A 575 -12.18 -43.17 -55.85
N ALA A 576 -11.41 -43.29 -56.93
CA ALA A 576 -10.02 -42.81 -56.97
C ALA A 576 -9.91 -41.27 -56.86
N GLU A 577 -10.91 -40.51 -57.32
CA GLU A 577 -10.99 -39.06 -57.11
C GLU A 577 -11.41 -38.71 -55.68
N LEU A 578 -12.32 -39.48 -55.07
CA LEU A 578 -12.69 -39.34 -53.67
C LEU A 578 -11.51 -39.65 -52.73
N GLU A 579 -10.75 -40.72 -52.98
CA GLU A 579 -9.52 -41.05 -52.23
C GLU A 579 -8.47 -39.92 -52.33
N ARG A 580 -8.30 -39.31 -53.51
CA ARG A 580 -7.44 -38.13 -53.69
C ARG A 580 -7.97 -36.92 -52.92
N ALA A 581 -9.27 -36.66 -52.93
CA ALA A 581 -9.87 -35.55 -52.20
C ALA A 581 -9.73 -35.73 -50.68
N ILE A 582 -9.92 -36.96 -50.17
CA ILE A 582 -9.69 -37.31 -48.76
C ILE A 582 -8.20 -37.12 -48.40
N SER A 583 -7.28 -37.59 -49.25
CA SER A 583 -5.82 -37.44 -49.04
C SER A 583 -5.36 -35.98 -49.08
N GLN A 584 -5.99 -35.14 -49.92
CA GLN A 584 -5.75 -33.70 -49.95
C GLN A 584 -6.28 -33.03 -48.68
N LEU A 585 -7.49 -33.39 -48.24
CA LEU A 585 -8.08 -32.87 -47.01
C LEU A 585 -7.25 -33.24 -45.77
N SER A 586 -6.82 -34.50 -45.62
CA SER A 586 -5.95 -34.90 -44.51
C SER A 586 -4.62 -34.16 -44.54
N SER A 587 -4.00 -33.99 -45.71
CA SER A 587 -2.76 -33.20 -45.83
C SER A 587 -2.95 -31.71 -45.49
N PHE A 588 -4.14 -31.16 -45.75
CA PHE A 588 -4.49 -29.78 -45.37
C PHE A 588 -4.72 -29.65 -43.87
N ASP A 589 -5.44 -30.59 -43.26
CA ASP A 589 -5.67 -30.61 -41.81
C ASP A 589 -4.37 -30.86 -41.02
N GLU A 590 -3.49 -31.76 -41.49
CA GLU A 590 -2.14 -31.93 -40.94
C GLU A 590 -1.31 -30.64 -41.06
N ALA A 591 -1.27 -30.01 -42.23
CA ALA A 591 -0.55 -28.74 -42.44
C ALA A 591 -1.13 -27.61 -41.57
N LYS A 592 -2.46 -27.58 -41.38
CA LYS A 592 -3.13 -26.64 -40.50
C LYS A 592 -2.75 -26.87 -39.03
N VAL A 593 -2.82 -28.10 -38.53
CA VAL A 593 -2.39 -28.45 -37.15
C VAL A 593 -0.92 -28.12 -36.93
N GLN A 594 -0.06 -28.32 -37.93
CA GLN A 594 1.36 -27.91 -37.87
C GLN A 594 1.55 -26.39 -37.85
N ASN A 595 0.69 -25.61 -38.53
CA ASN A 595 0.73 -24.15 -38.47
C ASN A 595 0.14 -23.60 -37.15
N ASP A 596 -1.00 -24.13 -36.71
CA ASP A 596 -1.67 -23.72 -35.47
C ASP A 596 -0.79 -24.04 -34.24
N SER A 597 -0.10 -25.19 -34.22
CA SER A 597 0.86 -25.54 -33.14
C SER A 597 2.16 -24.73 -33.18
N ARG A 598 2.61 -24.25 -34.35
CA ARG A 598 3.71 -23.26 -34.45
C ARG A 598 3.26 -21.89 -33.92
N ALA A 599 2.08 -21.43 -34.32
CA ALA A 599 1.51 -20.17 -33.85
C ALA A 599 1.28 -20.17 -32.33
N LEU A 600 0.87 -21.31 -31.76
CA LEU A 600 0.77 -21.51 -30.32
C LEU A 600 2.14 -21.35 -29.63
N ARG A 601 3.18 -22.07 -30.10
CA ARG A 601 4.54 -21.95 -29.54
C ARG A 601 5.11 -20.54 -29.65
N GLU A 602 4.91 -19.86 -30.77
CA GLU A 602 5.31 -18.44 -30.89
C GLU A 602 4.53 -17.52 -29.92
N ALA A 603 3.30 -17.85 -29.55
CA ALA A 603 2.53 -17.11 -28.56
C ALA A 603 3.00 -17.44 -27.12
N GLU A 604 3.32 -18.69 -26.83
CA GLU A 604 3.93 -19.14 -25.57
C GLU A 604 5.29 -18.45 -25.35
N ASP A 605 6.19 -18.46 -26.34
CA ASP A 605 7.49 -17.76 -26.28
C ASP A 605 7.33 -16.25 -26.06
N ARG A 606 6.36 -15.61 -26.73
CA ARG A 606 6.04 -14.18 -26.52
C ARG A 606 5.51 -13.91 -25.11
N ASN A 607 4.64 -14.77 -24.58
CA ASN A 607 4.13 -14.65 -23.22
C ASN A 607 5.25 -14.84 -22.19
N ASN A 608 6.10 -15.86 -22.35
CA ASN A 608 7.27 -16.09 -21.51
C ASN A 608 8.21 -14.86 -21.48
N ALA A 609 8.45 -14.24 -22.65
CA ALA A 609 9.28 -13.03 -22.77
C ALA A 609 8.61 -11.77 -22.18
N LEU A 610 7.28 -11.70 -22.13
CA LEU A 610 6.54 -10.64 -21.44
C LEU A 610 6.53 -10.86 -19.92
N GLU A 611 6.44 -12.12 -19.46
CA GLU A 611 6.52 -12.46 -18.04
C GLU A 611 7.90 -12.15 -17.43
N THR A 612 9.00 -12.41 -18.16
CA THR A 612 10.34 -12.01 -17.69
C THR A 612 10.47 -10.49 -17.62
N GLN A 613 10.01 -9.73 -18.62
CA GLN A 613 9.98 -8.27 -18.56
C GLN A 613 9.13 -7.75 -17.39
N ILE A 614 7.96 -8.35 -17.12
CA ILE A 614 7.12 -8.01 -15.96
C ILE A 614 7.85 -8.31 -14.64
N ARG A 615 8.64 -9.39 -14.58
CA ARG A 615 9.47 -9.71 -13.40
C ARG A 615 10.59 -8.68 -13.20
N GLU A 616 11.36 -8.37 -14.25
CA GLU A 616 12.43 -7.35 -14.21
C GLU A 616 11.90 -5.97 -13.81
N ILE A 617 10.73 -5.57 -14.35
CA ILE A 617 10.08 -4.30 -14.00
C ILE A 617 9.62 -4.30 -12.54
N ARG A 618 9.13 -5.42 -12.01
CA ARG A 618 8.76 -5.56 -10.58
C ARG A 618 9.99 -5.47 -9.67
N GLU A 619 11.05 -6.22 -9.97
CA GLU A 619 12.31 -6.19 -9.21
C GLU A 619 12.97 -4.80 -9.21
N ARG A 620 12.92 -4.11 -10.35
CA ARG A 620 13.34 -2.70 -10.46
C ARG A 620 12.43 -1.75 -9.69
N SER A 621 11.12 -2.01 -9.65
CA SER A 621 10.17 -1.22 -8.87
C SER A 621 10.38 -1.39 -7.37
N THR A 622 10.67 -2.59 -6.88
CA THR A 622 11.01 -2.82 -5.46
C THR A 622 12.36 -2.17 -5.11
N ALA A 623 13.37 -2.28 -5.98
CA ALA A 623 14.65 -1.61 -5.77
C ALA A 623 14.53 -0.07 -5.72
N PHE A 624 13.59 0.52 -6.47
CA PHE A 624 13.28 1.95 -6.35
C PHE A 624 12.46 2.28 -5.08
N GLN A 625 11.54 1.42 -4.65
CA GLN A 625 10.82 1.59 -3.38
C GLN A 625 11.77 1.55 -2.18
N ASP A 626 12.73 0.62 -2.16
CA ASP A 626 13.77 0.58 -1.13
C ASP A 626 14.64 1.83 -1.15
N GLN A 627 15.03 2.34 -2.33
CA GLN A 627 15.78 3.60 -2.46
C GLN A 627 14.99 4.84 -1.97
N VAL A 628 13.67 4.86 -2.15
CA VAL A 628 12.80 5.92 -1.61
C VAL A 628 12.74 5.80 -0.08
N ARG A 629 12.54 4.60 0.48
CA ARG A 629 12.53 4.38 1.93
C ARG A 629 13.85 4.79 2.58
N ASP A 630 14.97 4.40 1.98
CA ASP A 630 16.33 4.82 2.36
C ASP A 630 16.51 6.36 2.34
N ALA A 631 15.81 7.07 1.45
CA ALA A 631 15.84 8.53 1.36
C ALA A 631 14.91 9.19 2.39
N GLU A 632 13.76 8.62 2.69
CA GLU A 632 12.83 9.05 3.76
C GLU A 632 13.46 8.86 5.16
N GLU A 633 14.10 7.72 5.40
CA GLU A 633 14.90 7.46 6.62
C GLU A 633 16.03 8.49 6.77
N ARG A 634 16.67 8.93 5.67
CA ARG A 634 17.66 10.02 5.70
C ARG A 634 17.03 11.39 5.90
N SER A 635 15.86 11.68 5.32
CA SER A 635 15.16 12.97 5.52
C SER A 635 14.79 13.16 7.00
N THR A 636 14.16 12.16 7.61
CA THR A 636 13.79 12.20 9.04
C THR A 636 15.02 12.27 9.97
N ALA A 637 16.15 11.67 9.60
CA ALA A 637 17.43 11.83 10.29
C ALA A 637 18.01 13.26 10.16
N TYR A 638 17.84 13.94 9.02
CA TYR A 638 18.22 15.35 8.87
C TYR A 638 17.23 16.31 9.56
N GLU A 639 15.94 16.03 9.53
CA GLU A 639 14.90 16.83 10.21
C GLU A 639 15.08 16.80 11.74
N SER A 640 15.43 15.64 12.31
CA SER A 640 15.76 15.54 13.74
C SER A 640 17.05 16.29 14.11
N GLN A 641 18.10 16.24 13.26
CA GLN A 641 19.30 17.07 13.43
C GLN A 641 18.99 18.58 13.33
N VAL A 642 18.14 19.00 12.39
CA VAL A 642 17.71 20.40 12.26
C VAL A 642 16.91 20.84 13.48
N ARG A 643 16.03 19.99 14.03
CA ARG A 643 15.32 20.27 15.29
C ARG A 643 16.29 20.41 16.46
N GLU A 644 17.26 19.51 16.61
CA GLU A 644 18.26 19.61 17.69
C GLU A 644 19.10 20.90 17.56
N ILE A 645 19.48 21.29 16.34
CA ILE A 645 20.19 22.55 16.08
C ILE A 645 19.32 23.77 16.39
N GLN A 646 18.01 23.73 16.09
CA GLN A 646 17.05 24.78 16.46
C GLN A 646 16.89 24.89 17.99
N GLU A 647 16.70 23.78 18.68
CA GLU A 647 16.61 23.73 20.15
C GLU A 647 17.89 24.32 20.79
N ARG A 648 19.07 23.89 20.33
CA ARG A 648 20.37 24.46 20.74
C ARG A 648 20.48 25.96 20.44
N SER A 649 19.98 26.44 19.28
CA SER A 649 19.95 27.87 18.96
C SER A 649 19.08 28.65 19.93
N THR A 650 17.86 28.18 20.22
CA THR A 650 16.96 28.85 21.18
C THR A 650 17.53 28.85 22.60
N ALA A 651 18.26 27.80 23.00
CA ALA A 651 18.96 27.75 24.28
C ALA A 651 20.11 28.76 24.34
N PHE A 652 20.90 28.94 23.27
CA PHE A 652 21.94 29.97 23.20
C PHE A 652 21.35 31.39 23.14
N GLU A 653 20.23 31.61 22.45
CA GLU A 653 19.51 32.89 22.48
C GLU A 653 18.98 33.24 23.87
N ALA A 654 18.42 32.26 24.59
CA ALA A 654 18.01 32.44 25.98
C ALA A 654 19.22 32.76 26.88
N GLN A 655 20.33 32.02 26.75
CA GLN A 655 21.58 32.29 27.47
C GLN A 655 22.16 33.68 27.16
N ALA A 656 22.05 34.15 25.92
CA ALA A 656 22.47 35.49 25.51
C ALA A 656 21.60 36.58 26.16
N ARG A 657 20.27 36.42 26.18
CA ARG A 657 19.35 37.35 26.89
C ARG A 657 19.60 37.36 28.39
N ASP A 658 19.86 36.21 29.00
CA ASP A 658 20.27 36.07 30.40
C ASP A 658 21.58 36.83 30.70
N ALA A 659 22.55 36.77 29.79
CA ALA A 659 23.82 37.48 29.92
C ALA A 659 23.66 39.00 29.71
N GLU A 660 22.81 39.42 28.77
CA GLU A 660 22.46 40.83 28.52
C GLU A 660 21.71 41.44 29.71
N GLN A 661 20.73 40.74 30.28
CA GLN A 661 20.06 41.14 31.52
C GLN A 661 21.04 41.29 32.69
N ARG A 662 22.00 40.36 32.84
CA ARG A 662 23.08 40.49 33.85
C ARG A 662 23.97 41.69 33.56
N SER A 663 24.33 41.96 32.30
CA SER A 663 25.13 43.13 31.91
C SER A 663 24.42 44.44 32.25
N THR A 664 23.14 44.58 31.87
CA THR A 664 22.36 45.78 32.20
C THR A 664 22.16 45.97 33.70
N ALA A 665 22.00 44.88 34.46
CA ALA A 665 21.97 44.94 35.93
C ALA A 665 23.31 45.39 36.55
N TYR A 666 24.45 44.93 36.01
CA TYR A 666 25.77 45.40 36.44
C TYR A 666 26.03 46.85 36.03
N GLU A 667 25.58 47.29 34.85
CA GLU A 667 25.65 48.71 34.43
C GLU A 667 24.80 49.61 35.34
N ALA A 668 23.59 49.16 35.71
CA ALA A 668 22.75 49.87 36.67
C ALA A 668 23.47 49.99 38.02
N GLN A 669 23.98 48.88 38.58
CA GLN A 669 24.78 48.88 39.82
C GLN A 669 26.03 49.79 39.74
N LEU A 670 26.67 49.87 38.58
CA LEU A 670 27.82 50.74 38.36
C LEU A 670 27.44 52.23 38.34
N ARG A 671 26.31 52.61 37.71
CA ARG A 671 25.78 53.98 37.78
C ARG A 671 25.40 54.36 39.21
N ASP A 672 24.68 53.46 39.89
CA ASP A 672 24.34 53.52 41.30
C ASP A 672 25.57 53.76 42.21
N ALA A 673 26.69 53.10 41.91
CA ALA A 673 27.96 53.28 42.62
C ALA A 673 28.67 54.59 42.25
N GLN A 674 28.60 55.02 40.99
CA GLN A 674 29.14 56.30 40.51
C GLN A 674 28.38 57.49 41.13
N GLU A 675 27.05 57.45 41.19
CA GLU A 675 26.23 58.47 41.84
C GLU A 675 26.51 58.57 43.34
N ARG A 676 26.67 57.42 44.02
CA ARG A 676 27.15 57.40 45.42
C ARG A 676 28.54 58.01 45.55
N SER A 677 29.48 57.67 44.68
CA SER A 677 30.83 58.26 44.66
C SER A 677 30.79 59.78 44.47
N MET A 678 30.00 60.27 43.51
CA MET A 678 29.78 61.71 43.29
C MET A 678 29.15 62.40 44.51
N SER A 679 28.22 61.73 45.20
CA SER A 679 27.63 62.27 46.43
C SER A 679 28.63 62.34 47.60
N TYR A 680 29.52 61.35 47.73
CA TYR A 680 30.59 61.37 48.73
C TYR A 680 31.67 62.42 48.38
N GLU A 681 32.02 62.58 47.10
CA GLU A 681 32.90 63.67 46.66
C GLU A 681 32.31 65.04 46.96
N ALA A 682 31.00 65.24 46.75
CA ALA A 682 30.33 66.49 47.09
C ALA A 682 30.35 66.76 48.61
N GLN A 683 30.07 65.75 49.43
CA GLN A 683 30.17 65.84 50.89
C GLN A 683 31.61 66.12 51.37
N ILE A 684 32.63 65.52 50.72
CA ILE A 684 34.04 65.76 51.02
C ILE A 684 34.43 67.21 50.66
N ARG A 685 33.98 67.73 49.51
CA ARG A 685 34.21 69.14 49.13
C ARG A 685 33.52 70.11 50.09
N GLU A 686 32.26 69.86 50.47
CA GLU A 686 31.56 70.69 51.45
C GLU A 686 32.26 70.64 52.83
N ALA A 687 32.73 69.46 53.25
CA ALA A 687 33.52 69.33 54.48
C ALA A 687 34.85 70.08 54.39
N GLN A 688 35.54 70.05 53.25
CA GLN A 688 36.77 70.81 52.99
C GLN A 688 36.53 72.33 53.03
N GLU A 689 35.48 72.82 52.39
CA GLU A 689 35.07 74.23 52.43
C GLU A 689 34.73 74.67 53.87
N ARG A 690 33.98 73.85 54.61
CA ARG A 690 33.70 74.09 56.04
C ARG A 690 34.97 74.12 56.89
N THR A 691 35.95 73.23 56.64
CA THR A 691 37.24 73.30 57.36
C THR A 691 38.04 74.54 57.01
N LEU A 692 38.09 74.97 55.75
CA LEU A 692 38.77 76.21 55.34
C LEU A 692 38.14 77.46 55.99
N VAL A 693 36.81 77.50 56.10
CA VAL A 693 36.11 78.59 56.81
C VAL A 693 36.42 78.58 58.31
N LEU A 694 36.49 77.40 58.94
CA LEU A 694 36.86 77.27 60.36
C LEU A 694 38.34 77.62 60.61
N GLU A 695 39.25 77.22 59.72
CA GLU A 695 40.67 77.58 59.77
C GLU A 695 40.87 79.10 59.62
N GLU A 696 40.14 79.74 58.70
CA GLU A 696 40.18 81.20 58.51
C GLU A 696 39.57 81.95 59.71
N GLN A 697 38.45 81.48 60.28
CA GLN A 697 37.90 82.04 61.53
C GLN A 697 38.89 81.89 62.69
N LEU A 698 39.56 80.74 62.80
CA LEU A 698 40.56 80.49 63.84
C LEU A 698 41.82 81.35 63.62
N ARG A 699 42.25 81.58 62.37
CA ARG A 699 43.31 82.52 62.02
C ARG A 699 42.94 83.95 62.40
N GLN A 700 41.73 84.41 62.05
CA GLN A 700 41.23 85.74 62.43
C GLN A 700 41.13 85.91 63.95
N ALA A 701 40.70 84.89 64.70
CA ALA A 701 40.68 84.91 66.16
C ALA A 701 42.10 84.92 66.77
N GLN A 702 43.06 84.21 66.17
CA GLN A 702 44.48 84.29 66.56
C GLN A 702 45.09 85.65 66.25
N GLU A 703 44.71 86.29 65.15
CA GLU A 703 45.20 87.63 64.79
C GLU A 703 44.56 88.73 65.66
N HIS A 704 43.27 88.61 66.00
CA HIS A 704 42.59 89.47 66.97
C HIS A 704 43.24 89.37 68.36
N SER A 705 43.39 88.16 68.90
CA SER A 705 44.02 87.95 70.21
C SER A 705 45.50 88.32 70.25
N ARG A 706 46.23 88.21 69.13
CA ARG A 706 47.59 88.78 68.98
C ARG A 706 47.59 90.30 68.97
N ALA A 707 46.62 90.93 68.31
CA ALA A 707 46.48 92.39 68.30
C ALA A 707 46.13 92.92 69.69
N GLU A 708 45.18 92.29 70.39
CA GLU A 708 44.84 92.58 71.80
C GLU A 708 46.04 92.41 72.73
N ALA A 709 46.79 91.31 72.59
CA ALA A 709 48.02 91.08 73.35
C ALA A 709 49.09 92.16 73.05
N ALA A 710 49.21 92.61 71.80
CA ALA A 710 50.13 93.67 71.41
C ALA A 710 49.70 95.04 71.95
N THR A 711 48.40 95.36 71.97
CA THR A 711 47.90 96.59 72.61
C THR A 711 48.10 96.56 74.12
N ILE A 712 47.83 95.44 74.78
CA ILE A 712 48.08 95.26 76.23
C ILE A 712 49.58 95.38 76.53
N GLN A 713 50.47 94.83 75.69
CA GLN A 713 51.92 95.01 75.84
C GLN A 713 52.36 96.46 75.63
N ALA A 714 51.75 97.19 74.69
CA ALA A 714 52.03 98.61 74.47
C ALA A 714 51.53 99.49 75.63
N GLU A 715 50.34 99.23 76.16
CA GLU A 715 49.82 99.89 77.37
C GLU A 715 50.68 99.57 78.60
N LEU A 716 51.11 98.31 78.76
CA LEU A 716 52.04 97.92 79.82
C LEU A 716 53.37 98.66 79.70
N ALA A 717 53.97 98.73 78.51
CA ALA A 717 55.22 99.46 78.26
C ALA A 717 55.07 100.98 78.48
N GLN A 718 53.90 101.55 78.15
CA GLN A 718 53.59 102.95 78.48
C GLN A 718 53.41 103.14 79.99
N SER A 719 52.83 102.16 80.70
CA SER A 719 52.69 102.19 82.15
C SER A 719 54.04 102.08 82.87
N THR A 720 54.97 101.27 82.38
CA THR A 720 56.33 101.20 82.92
C THR A 720 57.10 102.48 82.64
N SER A 721 57.01 103.07 81.44
CA SER A 721 57.58 104.40 81.16
C SER A 721 57.07 105.45 82.15
N LYS A 722 55.76 105.50 82.41
CA LYS A 722 55.16 106.40 83.41
C LYS A 722 55.64 106.12 84.85
N ILE A 723 55.94 104.88 85.20
CA ILE A 723 56.50 104.49 86.51
C ILE A 723 57.99 104.89 86.60
N ASP A 724 58.75 104.77 85.52
CA ASP A 724 60.15 105.19 85.43
C ASP A 724 60.25 106.73 85.46
N GLU A 725 59.38 107.44 84.74
CA GLU A 725 59.20 108.90 84.81
C GLU A 725 58.79 109.35 86.23
N ALA A 726 57.83 108.68 86.87
CA ALA A 726 57.39 109.01 88.23
C ALA A 726 58.46 108.71 89.28
N SER A 727 59.22 107.61 89.16
CA SER A 727 60.26 107.25 90.10
C SER A 727 61.51 108.11 89.95
N THR A 728 61.90 108.49 88.72
CA THR A 728 62.98 109.47 88.49
C THR A 728 62.58 110.87 88.97
N ALA A 729 61.33 111.30 88.78
CA ALA A 729 60.81 112.53 89.38
C ALA A 729 60.79 112.48 90.91
N LEU A 730 60.45 111.34 91.51
CA LEU A 730 60.47 111.14 92.96
C LEU A 730 61.90 111.15 93.53
N LEU A 731 62.87 110.52 92.85
CA LEU A 731 64.29 110.60 93.19
C LEU A 731 64.85 112.02 93.08
N ALA A 732 64.43 112.78 92.06
CA ALA A 732 64.77 114.20 91.95
C ALA A 732 64.15 115.03 93.09
N ALA A 733 62.92 114.73 93.49
CA ALA A 733 62.25 115.38 94.61
C ALA A 733 62.89 115.05 95.97
N THR A 734 63.34 113.81 96.20
CA THR A 734 64.10 113.46 97.42
C THR A 734 65.46 114.13 97.44
N ALA A 735 66.17 114.19 96.32
CA ALA A 735 67.44 114.93 96.23
C ALA A 735 67.26 116.45 96.47
N GLN A 736 66.15 117.04 95.98
CA GLN A 736 65.80 118.43 96.29
C GLN A 736 65.45 118.63 97.77
N LYS A 737 64.74 117.67 98.40
CA LYS A 737 64.44 117.68 99.84
C LYS A 737 65.71 117.58 100.68
N GLU A 738 66.60 116.65 100.39
CA GLU A 738 67.89 116.51 101.07
C GLU A 738 68.73 117.79 100.94
N ALA A 739 68.79 118.37 99.74
CA ALA A 739 69.44 119.66 99.49
C ALA A 739 68.72 120.87 100.14
N ALA A 740 67.48 120.72 100.60
CA ALA A 740 66.80 121.73 101.42
C ALA A 740 67.07 121.49 102.92
N GLU A 741 67.15 120.23 103.35
CA GLU A 741 67.50 119.86 104.73
C GLU A 741 68.95 120.21 105.08
N THR A 742 69.91 120.05 104.17
CA THR A 742 71.29 120.52 104.39
C THR A 742 71.36 122.05 104.51
N ARG A 743 70.68 122.79 103.63
CA ARG A 743 70.57 124.27 103.73
C ARG A 743 69.87 124.70 105.03
N ALA A 744 68.89 123.94 105.51
CA ALA A 744 68.25 124.20 106.79
C ALA A 744 69.18 123.93 107.98
N GLN A 745 70.05 122.92 107.91
CA GLN A 745 71.10 122.67 108.90
C GLN A 745 72.20 123.74 108.88
N GLU A 746 72.62 124.21 107.70
CA GLU A 746 73.55 125.34 107.54
C GLU A 746 72.93 126.64 108.10
N ALA A 747 71.66 126.90 107.81
CA ALA A 747 70.92 128.03 108.37
C ALA A 747 70.75 127.92 109.90
N ALA A 748 70.54 126.72 110.44
CA ALA A 748 70.49 126.48 111.88
C ALA A 748 71.86 126.67 112.56
N ALA A 749 72.96 126.29 111.89
CA ALA A 749 74.32 126.56 112.37
C ALA A 749 74.66 128.07 112.33
N ALA A 750 74.23 128.77 111.28
CA ALA A 750 74.35 130.23 111.18
C ALA A 750 73.50 130.95 112.25
N LEU A 751 72.28 130.45 112.50
CA LEU A 751 71.45 130.91 113.62
C LEU A 751 72.15 130.66 114.96
N SER A 752 72.71 129.47 115.23
CA SER A 752 73.44 129.19 116.48
C SER A 752 74.70 130.07 116.66
N ALA A 753 75.35 130.49 115.58
CA ALA A 753 76.40 131.51 115.64
C ALA A 753 75.82 132.89 116.01
N LYS A 754 74.71 133.29 115.38
CA LYS A 754 73.99 134.53 115.73
C LYS A 754 73.34 134.49 117.11
N GLU A 755 72.99 133.32 117.66
CA GLU A 755 72.57 133.17 119.06
C GLU A 755 73.73 133.35 120.06
N LYS A 756 75.00 133.30 119.62
CA LYS A 756 76.14 133.61 120.50
C LYS A 756 76.38 135.12 120.53
N GLU A 757 76.40 135.75 119.35
CA GLU A 757 76.38 137.21 119.24
C GLU A 757 75.15 137.80 119.95
N LEU A 758 73.97 137.17 119.84
CA LEU A 758 72.78 137.56 120.57
C LEU A 758 72.86 137.26 122.07
N ARG A 759 73.60 136.25 122.55
CA ARG A 759 73.81 136.06 124.01
C ARG A 759 74.72 137.14 124.61
N ASP A 760 75.73 137.58 123.87
CA ASP A 760 76.57 138.71 124.28
C ASP A 760 75.75 140.02 124.26
N LEU A 761 74.94 140.23 123.21
CA LEU A 761 73.99 141.35 123.13
C LEU A 761 72.83 141.23 124.14
N GLU A 762 72.42 140.02 124.55
CA GLU A 762 71.46 139.77 125.65
C GLU A 762 72.06 140.19 126.99
N GLY A 763 73.38 140.20 127.16
CA GLY A 763 74.04 140.89 128.26
C GLY A 763 73.78 142.40 128.27
N GLU A 764 73.82 143.04 127.10
CA GLU A 764 73.48 144.46 126.93
C GLU A 764 71.97 144.72 126.90
N VAL A 765 71.16 143.73 126.54
CA VAL A 765 69.71 143.81 126.38
C VAL A 765 68.96 143.40 127.66
N VAL A 766 69.54 142.63 128.58
CA VAL A 766 69.09 142.56 129.98
C VAL A 766 69.15 143.94 130.66
N ARG A 767 69.95 144.86 130.13
CA ARG A 767 70.01 146.28 130.54
C ARG A 767 68.94 147.17 129.88
N LEU A 768 68.13 146.65 128.94
CA LEU A 768 67.20 147.42 128.09
C LEU A 768 65.80 146.79 127.91
N THR A 769 65.64 145.46 127.79
CA THR A 769 64.33 144.78 127.65
C THR A 769 63.71 144.37 128.98
N THR A 770 64.03 145.09 130.06
CA THR A 770 63.00 145.39 131.06
C THR A 770 61.92 146.32 130.49
N GLU A 771 62.19 147.05 129.39
CA GLU A 771 61.32 148.12 128.86
C GLU A 771 60.35 147.69 127.74
N LEU A 772 60.53 146.52 127.11
CA LEU A 772 59.77 146.11 125.90
C LEU A 772 58.93 144.82 126.04
N THR A 773 58.58 144.41 127.25
CA THR A 773 57.76 143.22 127.53
C THR A 773 56.26 143.36 127.20
N PHE A 774 55.87 144.38 126.41
CA PHE A 774 54.51 144.95 126.44
C PHE A 774 53.62 144.73 125.20
N ALA A 775 54.17 144.29 124.06
CA ALA A 775 53.41 144.00 122.84
C ALA A 775 54.11 142.83 122.10
N LYS A 776 53.68 141.56 122.20
CA LYS A 776 52.40 140.97 121.73
C LYS A 776 51.97 141.48 120.33
N ALA A 777 51.45 140.68 119.40
CA ALA A 777 51.24 139.25 119.15
C ALA A 777 50.12 139.18 118.07
N GLU A 778 49.88 138.01 117.45
CA GLU A 778 48.56 137.60 116.88
C GLU A 778 48.07 138.31 115.57
N LEU A 779 47.33 137.70 114.61
CA LEU A 779 47.01 136.27 114.28
C LEU A 779 46.23 136.11 112.92
N ASP A 780 46.52 135.07 112.11
CA ASP A 780 45.72 134.20 111.18
C ASP A 780 44.57 134.65 110.19
N GLY A 781 44.25 133.75 109.21
CA GLY A 781 42.90 133.58 108.57
C GLY A 781 42.82 132.83 107.20
N ALA A 782 41.87 131.87 106.98
CA ALA A 782 41.68 131.08 105.71
C ALA A 782 40.27 130.35 105.50
N TYR A 783 40.08 129.55 104.41
CA TYR A 783 38.95 128.61 104.01
C TYR A 783 37.65 129.17 103.31
N GLY A 784 36.76 128.44 102.57
CA GLY A 784 36.72 127.06 101.97
C GLY A 784 35.30 126.51 101.50
N THR A 785 35.23 125.45 100.64
CA THR A 785 34.05 124.53 100.27
C THR A 785 32.89 125.03 99.32
N ARG A 786 31.92 124.25 98.73
CA ARG A 786 31.80 122.88 98.07
C ARG A 786 30.34 122.59 97.50
N ALA A 787 30.14 122.11 96.25
CA ALA A 787 28.93 121.42 95.67
C ALA A 787 29.21 120.80 94.25
N GLU A 788 28.55 119.83 93.55
CA GLU A 788 27.42 118.84 93.70
C GLU A 788 25.98 119.15 93.13
N ARG A 789 25.11 118.24 92.57
CA ARG A 789 25.19 116.88 91.89
C ARG A 789 23.78 116.26 91.49
N ALA A 790 23.39 115.94 90.21
CA ALA A 790 22.22 115.03 89.83
C ALA A 790 21.96 114.77 88.29
N ALA A 791 21.43 113.58 87.87
CA ALA A 791 20.46 113.28 86.75
C ALA A 791 20.33 111.77 86.34
N GLU A 792 19.12 111.23 86.03
CA GLU A 792 18.87 109.81 85.57
C GLU A 792 17.55 109.58 84.76
N SER A 793 17.43 108.40 84.09
CA SER A 793 16.23 107.61 83.63
C SER A 793 16.05 107.35 82.11
N GLY A 794 15.46 106.19 81.72
CA GLY A 794 14.88 106.01 80.36
C GLY A 794 14.92 104.66 79.58
N SER A 795 15.30 103.49 80.14
CA SER A 795 15.73 102.34 79.29
C SER A 795 14.89 101.04 79.26
N SER A 796 13.89 100.82 80.12
CA SER A 796 13.25 99.50 80.29
C SER A 796 12.22 99.11 79.20
N VAL A 797 11.24 99.98 78.95
CA VAL A 797 9.96 99.64 78.28
C VAL A 797 10.09 99.12 76.84
N LYS A 798 11.19 99.42 76.12
CA LYS A 798 11.33 99.00 74.71
C LYS A 798 11.51 97.48 74.55
N LYS A 799 12.24 96.82 75.44
CA LYS A 799 12.63 95.41 75.29
C LYS A 799 11.42 94.47 75.31
N GLU A 800 10.44 94.77 76.16
CA GLU A 800 9.23 93.94 76.33
C GLU A 800 8.34 93.92 75.08
N ILE A 801 8.42 94.94 74.22
CA ILE A 801 7.67 95.02 72.95
C ILE A 801 8.31 94.11 71.90
N ASP A 802 9.64 94.17 71.76
CA ASP A 802 10.39 93.34 70.81
C ASP A 802 10.26 91.84 71.17
N ASP A 803 10.34 91.52 72.46
CA ASP A 803 10.15 90.15 73.01
C ASP A 803 8.74 89.58 72.77
N LEU A 804 7.72 90.41 72.55
CA LEU A 804 6.36 89.99 72.22
C LEU A 804 6.17 89.85 70.70
N ALA A 805 6.81 90.71 69.90
CA ALA A 805 6.82 90.59 68.44
C ALA A 805 7.47 89.26 67.98
N ALA A 806 8.60 88.89 68.60
CA ALA A 806 9.29 87.62 68.31
C ALA A 806 8.42 86.38 68.58
N LYS A 807 7.65 86.39 69.67
CA LYS A 807 6.77 85.27 70.06
C LYS A 807 5.59 85.09 69.09
N ASN A 808 4.98 86.18 68.64
CA ASN A 808 3.92 86.12 67.63
C ASN A 808 4.43 85.61 66.27
N ALA A 809 5.65 85.97 65.87
CA ALA A 809 6.26 85.44 64.64
C ALA A 809 6.52 83.93 64.73
N ALA A 810 7.00 83.43 65.88
CA ALA A 810 7.22 82.00 66.12
C ALA A 810 5.92 81.19 66.05
N LEU A 811 4.85 81.65 66.72
CA LEU A 811 3.55 80.97 66.73
C LEU A 811 2.89 80.92 65.34
N LEU A 812 3.08 81.96 64.51
CA LEU A 812 2.61 81.94 63.12
C LEU A 812 3.39 80.92 62.26
N ALA A 813 4.72 80.82 62.45
CA ALA A 813 5.51 79.80 61.77
C ALA A 813 5.05 78.38 62.16
N GLU A 814 4.83 78.13 63.45
CA GLU A 814 4.33 76.85 63.98
C GLU A 814 2.95 76.49 63.41
N LEU A 815 2.00 77.42 63.37
CA LEU A 815 0.69 77.20 62.75
C LEU A 815 0.78 76.86 61.26
N THR A 816 1.64 77.54 60.48
CA THR A 816 1.83 77.19 59.05
C THR A 816 2.54 75.85 58.84
N ALA A 817 3.39 75.42 59.77
CA ALA A 817 3.99 74.09 59.75
C ALA A 817 2.93 73.00 60.05
N LEU A 818 2.08 73.22 61.06
CA LEU A 818 0.96 72.32 61.39
C LEU A 818 -0.06 72.21 60.24
N GLN A 819 -0.36 73.30 59.53
CA GLN A 819 -1.21 73.27 58.34
C GLN A 819 -0.60 72.41 57.23
N LYS A 820 0.69 72.58 56.90
CA LYS A 820 1.37 71.75 55.89
C LYS A 820 1.45 70.28 56.28
N LEU A 821 1.64 69.98 57.57
CA LEU A 821 1.58 68.62 58.10
C LEU A 821 0.18 68.02 57.97
N SER A 822 -0.88 68.81 58.19
CA SER A 822 -2.27 68.38 57.98
C SER A 822 -2.61 68.14 56.50
N GLU A 823 -2.08 68.96 55.58
CA GLU A 823 -2.23 68.76 54.14
C GLU A 823 -1.49 67.50 53.66
N ALA A 824 -0.25 67.30 54.10
CA ALA A 824 0.52 66.09 53.80
C ALA A 824 -0.12 64.83 54.39
N ALA A 825 -0.68 64.90 55.60
CA ALA A 825 -1.45 63.80 56.20
C ALA A 825 -2.72 63.48 55.38
N SER A 826 -3.46 64.50 54.92
CA SER A 826 -4.64 64.31 54.08
C SER A 826 -4.31 63.73 52.69
N GLN A 827 -3.14 64.07 52.12
CA GLN A 827 -2.66 63.48 50.87
C GLN A 827 -2.27 62.02 51.08
N SER A 828 -1.51 61.71 52.14
CA SER A 828 -1.13 60.33 52.48
C SER A 828 -2.34 59.45 52.82
N GLU A 829 -3.37 59.98 53.48
CA GLU A 829 -4.62 59.25 53.72
C GLU A 829 -5.39 58.98 52.40
N GLN A 830 -5.41 59.93 51.47
CA GLN A 830 -6.05 59.74 50.17
C GLN A 830 -5.29 58.70 49.31
N GLU A 831 -3.96 58.78 49.26
CA GLU A 831 -3.12 57.76 48.63
C GLU A 831 -3.34 56.37 49.25
N ALA A 832 -3.46 56.28 50.58
CA ALA A 832 -3.76 55.03 51.27
C ALA A 832 -5.14 54.46 50.87
N ARG A 833 -6.17 55.31 50.74
CA ARG A 833 -7.51 54.91 50.30
C ARG A 833 -7.56 54.48 48.83
N ASP A 834 -6.86 55.17 47.94
CA ASP A 834 -6.82 54.79 46.52
C ASP A 834 -5.98 53.52 46.31
N ASN A 835 -4.90 53.31 47.07
CA ASN A 835 -4.19 52.03 47.12
C ASN A 835 -5.07 50.91 47.71
N GLU A 836 -5.82 51.16 48.79
CA GLU A 836 -6.78 50.19 49.35
C GLU A 836 -7.86 49.82 48.32
N ARG A 837 -8.34 50.80 47.54
CA ARG A 837 -9.31 50.59 46.45
C ARG A 837 -8.72 49.76 45.31
N ASN A 838 -7.49 50.02 44.90
CA ASN A 838 -6.81 49.26 43.85
C ASN A 838 -6.58 47.81 44.30
N VAL A 839 -6.04 47.59 45.50
CA VAL A 839 -5.85 46.24 46.07
C VAL A 839 -7.19 45.51 46.22
N LYS A 840 -8.28 46.20 46.57
CA LYS A 840 -9.63 45.59 46.58
C LYS A 840 -10.14 45.22 45.18
N ALA A 841 -9.81 46.01 44.16
CA ALA A 841 -10.17 45.70 42.76
C ALA A 841 -9.34 44.53 42.22
N GLU A 842 -8.04 44.48 42.50
CA GLU A 842 -7.14 43.38 42.16
C GLU A 842 -7.56 42.07 42.85
N LEU A 843 -7.86 42.10 44.15
CA LEU A 843 -8.37 40.94 44.88
C LEU A 843 -9.72 40.46 44.36
N ALA A 844 -10.60 41.36 43.91
CA ALA A 844 -11.86 40.99 43.29
C ALA A 844 -11.66 40.36 41.89
N ALA A 845 -10.73 40.90 41.08
CA ALA A 845 -10.38 40.34 39.78
C ALA A 845 -9.74 38.95 39.91
N MET A 846 -8.77 38.79 40.82
CA MET A 846 -8.19 37.48 41.15
C MET A 846 -9.24 36.49 41.66
N ALA A 847 -10.20 36.94 42.47
CA ALA A 847 -11.31 36.08 42.91
C ALA A 847 -12.16 35.59 41.73
N THR A 848 -12.49 36.45 40.75
CA THR A 848 -13.20 36.03 39.54
C THR A 848 -12.35 35.12 38.65
N GLU A 849 -11.05 35.36 38.52
CA GLU A 849 -10.14 34.47 37.79
C GLU A 849 -10.04 33.09 38.47
N TYR A 850 -10.05 33.01 39.81
CA TYR A 850 -10.15 31.74 40.53
C TYR A 850 -11.51 31.05 40.38
N GLU A 851 -12.62 31.80 40.30
CA GLU A 851 -13.93 31.22 39.97
C GLU A 851 -13.96 30.62 38.56
N ASP A 852 -13.43 31.32 37.55
CA ASP A 852 -13.41 30.81 36.17
C ASP A 852 -12.40 29.65 36.01
N LEU A 853 -11.21 29.73 36.61
CA LEU A 853 -10.27 28.60 36.65
C LEU A 853 -10.84 27.37 37.36
N THR A 854 -11.71 27.53 38.37
CA THR A 854 -12.38 26.38 39.00
C THR A 854 -13.56 25.86 38.18
N ARG A 855 -14.29 26.71 37.45
CA ARG A 855 -15.29 26.28 36.44
C ARG A 855 -14.62 25.46 35.33
N ASP A 856 -13.51 25.95 34.79
CA ASP A 856 -12.72 25.27 33.76
C ASP A 856 -12.11 23.97 34.29
N ALA A 857 -11.57 23.94 35.52
CA ALA A 857 -11.08 22.71 36.12
C ALA A 857 -12.19 21.65 36.26
N ILE A 858 -13.37 22.05 36.73
CA ILE A 858 -14.55 21.17 36.85
C ILE A 858 -15.04 20.70 35.46
N GLN A 859 -14.96 21.56 34.44
CA GLN A 859 -15.36 21.17 33.08
C GLN A 859 -14.36 20.19 32.46
N ASN A 860 -13.06 20.46 32.59
CA ASN A 860 -12.00 19.53 32.19
C ASN A 860 -12.10 18.18 32.91
N GLU A 861 -12.48 18.15 34.20
CA GLU A 861 -12.70 16.90 34.95
C GLU A 861 -13.90 16.10 34.40
N LYS A 862 -15.03 16.75 34.08
CA LYS A 862 -16.16 16.09 33.39
C LYS A 862 -15.78 15.57 32.01
N ASP A 863 -15.08 16.37 31.22
CA ASP A 863 -14.71 15.99 29.85
C ASP A 863 -13.73 14.80 29.89
N ARG A 864 -12.78 14.81 30.84
CA ARG A 864 -11.91 13.68 31.17
C ARG A 864 -12.71 12.42 31.58
N ASP A 865 -13.73 12.56 32.41
CA ASP A 865 -14.60 11.45 32.82
C ASP A 865 -15.44 10.91 31.64
N THR A 866 -15.90 11.75 30.71
CA THR A 866 -16.55 11.26 29.47
C THR A 866 -15.58 10.52 28.56
N LEU A 867 -14.32 10.98 28.47
CA LEU A 867 -13.27 10.30 27.71
C LEU A 867 -12.89 8.96 28.37
N GLU A 868 -12.79 8.87 29.69
CA GLU A 868 -12.60 7.59 30.39
C GLU A 868 -13.78 6.64 30.15
N ALA A 869 -15.03 7.13 30.21
CA ALA A 869 -16.22 6.33 29.91
C ALA A 869 -16.31 5.88 28.44
N ILE A 870 -15.66 6.56 27.51
CA ILE A 870 -15.51 6.11 26.10
C ILE A 870 -14.37 5.10 25.99
N ILE A 871 -13.23 5.35 26.65
CA ILE A 871 -12.08 4.44 26.68
C ILE A 871 -12.46 3.08 27.29
N ASP A 872 -13.24 3.05 28.36
CA ASP A 872 -13.68 1.81 29.00
C ASP A 872 -14.70 1.04 28.13
N LYS A 873 -15.60 1.73 27.42
CA LYS A 873 -16.44 1.06 26.39
C LYS A 873 -15.61 0.46 25.26
N LEU A 874 -14.64 1.20 24.73
CA LEU A 874 -13.74 0.70 23.69
C LEU A 874 -12.84 -0.45 24.19
N ARG A 875 -12.56 -0.52 25.50
CA ARG A 875 -11.92 -1.68 26.13
C ARG A 875 -12.88 -2.86 26.22
N ASP A 876 -14.09 -2.68 26.70
CA ASP A 876 -15.11 -3.74 26.77
C ASP A 876 -15.43 -4.31 25.37
N GLU A 877 -15.59 -3.45 24.37
CA GLU A 877 -15.78 -3.83 22.96
C GLU A 877 -14.56 -4.57 22.39
N LYS A 878 -13.33 -4.12 22.72
CA LYS A 878 -12.10 -4.82 22.33
C LYS A 878 -11.97 -6.18 23.04
N GLU A 879 -12.28 -6.28 24.33
CA GLU A 879 -12.25 -7.54 25.08
C GLU A 879 -13.30 -8.51 24.55
N ALA A 880 -14.48 -8.02 24.15
CA ALA A 880 -15.50 -8.81 23.46
C ALA A 880 -15.02 -9.33 22.10
N LEU A 881 -14.45 -8.46 21.25
CA LEU A 881 -13.88 -8.87 19.95
C LEU A 881 -12.68 -9.82 20.09
N GLU A 882 -11.83 -9.64 21.09
CA GLU A 882 -10.74 -10.58 21.39
C GLU A 882 -11.28 -11.91 21.92
N LEU A 883 -12.39 -11.92 22.68
CA LEU A 883 -13.11 -13.13 23.08
C LEU A 883 -13.72 -13.85 21.88
N GLU A 884 -14.48 -13.17 21.03
CA GLU A 884 -15.08 -13.74 19.82
C GLU A 884 -14.02 -14.31 18.88
N LEU A 885 -12.94 -13.55 18.63
CA LEU A 885 -11.79 -13.98 17.83
C LEU A 885 -11.06 -15.16 18.50
N SER A 886 -11.04 -15.25 19.83
CA SER A 886 -10.51 -16.41 20.55
C SER A 886 -11.41 -17.65 20.44
N ASP A 887 -12.74 -17.52 20.53
CA ASP A 887 -13.68 -18.63 20.38
C ASP A 887 -13.79 -19.07 18.92
N GLU A 888 -13.66 -18.17 17.95
CA GLU A 888 -13.42 -18.48 16.53
C GLU A 888 -12.11 -19.27 16.34
N ARG A 889 -10.98 -18.79 16.89
CA ARG A 889 -9.71 -19.54 16.87
C ARG A 889 -9.84 -20.92 17.54
N VAL A 890 -10.61 -21.06 18.61
CA VAL A 890 -10.86 -22.33 19.31
C VAL A 890 -11.79 -23.26 18.52
N LYS A 891 -12.78 -22.71 17.81
CA LYS A 891 -13.67 -23.40 16.87
C LYS A 891 -12.88 -23.96 15.68
N TRP A 892 -11.92 -23.21 15.16
CA TRP A 892 -10.96 -23.68 14.15
C TRP A 892 -9.82 -24.55 14.72
N LEU A 893 -9.49 -24.47 16.02
CA LEU A 893 -8.51 -25.36 16.67
C LEU A 893 -9.07 -26.78 16.82
N GLY A 894 -8.86 -27.58 15.78
CA GLY A 894 -9.27 -28.97 15.72
C GLY A 894 -10.66 -29.20 15.13
N ILE A 895 -11.23 -28.23 14.43
CA ILE A 895 -11.74 -28.51 13.09
C ILE A 895 -10.53 -28.35 12.17
N ARG A 896 -9.96 -29.44 11.66
CA ARG A 896 -8.93 -29.30 10.61
C ARG A 896 -9.57 -28.58 9.44
N SER A 897 -8.91 -27.58 8.87
CA SER A 897 -9.29 -27.06 7.56
C SER A 897 -9.33 -28.22 6.54
N PRO A 898 -10.30 -28.26 5.62
CA PRO A 898 -10.47 -29.35 4.68
C PRO A 898 -9.37 -29.32 3.60
N SER A 899 -8.17 -29.79 3.96
CA SER A 899 -7.00 -29.89 3.09
C SER A 899 -6.10 -31.10 3.44
N VAL A 900 -6.69 -32.19 3.92
CA VAL A 900 -6.11 -33.54 3.85
C VAL A 900 -7.25 -34.51 3.55
N ALA A 901 -7.07 -35.37 2.55
CA ALA A 901 -8.11 -36.28 2.06
C ALA A 901 -8.52 -37.36 3.09
N ALA A 902 -9.76 -37.83 3.01
CA ALA A 902 -10.21 -39.06 3.66
C ALA A 902 -9.81 -40.27 2.81
N GLY A 903 -9.27 -41.33 3.42
CA GLY A 903 -8.71 -42.46 2.65
C GLY A 903 -8.24 -43.68 3.45
N ALA A 904 -8.75 -43.90 4.66
CA ALA A 904 -8.53 -45.14 5.43
C ALA A 904 -9.68 -45.38 6.43
N THR A 905 -9.96 -46.64 6.74
CA THR A 905 -11.18 -47.07 7.45
C THR A 905 -10.93 -47.70 8.83
N MET A 906 -11.95 -47.65 9.70
CA MET A 906 -12.20 -48.50 10.88
C MET A 906 -11.25 -48.39 12.11
N ALA A 907 -11.73 -47.70 13.15
CA ALA A 907 -11.64 -48.12 14.57
C ALA A 907 -12.64 -47.29 15.43
N PRO A 908 -13.23 -47.84 16.52
CA PRO A 908 -14.31 -47.17 17.25
C PRO A 908 -13.88 -46.29 18.44
N ASP A 909 -14.87 -45.50 18.87
CA ASP A 909 -15.02 -44.72 20.11
C ASP A 909 -14.14 -45.04 21.33
N GLN A 910 -13.47 -43.98 21.84
CA GLN A 910 -13.34 -43.65 23.29
C GLN A 910 -12.58 -42.33 23.52
N GLY A 911 -11.78 -41.85 22.56
CA GLY A 911 -10.97 -40.62 22.71
C GLY A 911 -11.74 -39.29 22.56
N ALA A 912 -12.96 -39.30 22.02
CA ALA A 912 -13.68 -38.08 21.65
C ALA A 912 -14.17 -37.27 22.86
N THR A 913 -14.55 -37.93 23.95
CA THR A 913 -14.91 -37.30 25.23
C THR A 913 -13.68 -36.68 25.89
N SER A 914 -12.55 -37.38 25.92
CA SER A 914 -11.28 -36.87 26.45
C SER A 914 -10.83 -35.60 25.71
N ILE A 915 -10.88 -35.58 24.36
CA ILE A 915 -10.54 -34.39 23.58
C ILE A 915 -11.57 -33.26 23.77
N ARG A 916 -12.86 -33.57 23.96
CA ARG A 916 -13.87 -32.56 24.33
C ARG A 916 -13.58 -31.97 25.71
N MET A 917 -13.34 -32.80 26.73
CA MET A 917 -12.98 -32.34 28.08
C MET A 917 -11.69 -31.53 28.07
N LEU A 918 -10.65 -31.95 27.34
CA LEU A 918 -9.43 -31.15 27.17
C LEU A 918 -9.67 -29.81 26.45
N ARG A 919 -10.65 -29.69 25.53
CA ARG A 919 -11.07 -28.39 24.96
C ARG A 919 -11.94 -27.58 25.92
N GLU A 920 -12.76 -28.23 26.73
CA GLU A 920 -13.54 -27.61 27.83
C GLU A 920 -12.61 -27.01 28.87
N ASP A 921 -11.63 -27.80 29.34
CA ASP A 921 -10.61 -27.47 30.32
C ASP A 921 -9.58 -26.49 29.76
N PHE A 922 -9.25 -26.53 28.46
CA PHE A 922 -8.42 -25.49 27.83
C PHE A 922 -9.18 -24.17 27.69
N ARG A 923 -10.46 -24.18 27.25
CA ARG A 923 -11.30 -22.96 27.28
C ARG A 923 -11.49 -22.44 28.69
N LYS A 924 -11.66 -23.33 29.68
CA LYS A 924 -11.74 -22.97 31.09
C LYS A 924 -10.41 -22.38 31.57
N MET A 925 -9.28 -23.03 31.35
CA MET A 925 -7.94 -22.52 31.70
C MET A 925 -7.66 -21.16 31.06
N MET A 926 -8.03 -20.96 29.79
CA MET A 926 -7.84 -19.67 29.11
C MET A 926 -8.75 -18.59 29.70
N ARG A 927 -10.02 -18.88 30.02
CA ARG A 927 -10.92 -17.94 30.71
C ARG A 927 -10.53 -17.68 32.17
N ASP A 928 -10.07 -18.69 32.88
CA ASP A 928 -9.57 -18.57 34.25
C ASP A 928 -8.28 -17.73 34.25
N ARG A 929 -7.38 -17.93 33.27
CA ARG A 929 -6.15 -17.14 33.09
C ARG A 929 -6.42 -15.70 32.66
N THR A 930 -7.40 -15.44 31.79
CA THR A 930 -7.78 -14.05 31.46
C THR A 930 -8.52 -13.40 32.64
N ALA A 931 -9.36 -14.13 33.36
CA ALA A 931 -9.99 -13.63 34.59
C ALA A 931 -8.97 -13.38 35.72
N GLU A 932 -7.91 -14.19 35.83
CA GLU A 932 -6.79 -13.94 36.74
C GLU A 932 -5.96 -12.74 36.31
N ALA A 933 -5.68 -12.57 35.01
CA ALA A 933 -5.00 -11.37 34.49
C ALA A 933 -5.85 -10.10 34.73
N LEU A 934 -7.16 -10.16 34.53
CA LEU A 934 -8.09 -9.06 34.83
C LEU A 934 -8.24 -8.79 36.33
N ARG A 935 -8.17 -9.82 37.19
CA ARG A 935 -8.11 -9.64 38.65
C ARG A 935 -6.79 -8.99 39.05
N ALA A 936 -5.66 -9.44 38.50
CA ALA A 936 -4.34 -8.88 38.75
C ALA A 936 -4.27 -7.40 38.33
N LEU A 937 -4.79 -7.07 37.14
CA LEU A 937 -4.90 -5.69 36.64
C LEU A 937 -5.80 -4.83 37.55
N ARG A 938 -6.94 -5.36 38.01
CA ARG A 938 -7.82 -4.64 38.96
C ARG A 938 -7.16 -4.44 40.32
N SER A 939 -6.42 -5.42 40.85
CA SER A 939 -5.64 -5.24 42.08
C SER A 939 -4.50 -4.22 41.89
N GLU A 940 -3.83 -4.22 40.73
CA GLU A 940 -2.78 -3.23 40.43
C GLU A 940 -3.39 -1.81 40.30
N GLN A 941 -4.57 -1.68 39.67
CA GLN A 941 -5.29 -0.40 39.61
C GLN A 941 -5.79 0.06 40.98
N GLU A 942 -6.23 -0.85 41.85
CA GLU A 942 -6.54 -0.53 43.24
C GLU A 942 -5.30 -0.11 44.03
N GLU A 943 -4.15 -0.78 43.85
CA GLU A 943 -2.88 -0.40 44.48
C GLU A 943 -2.37 0.94 43.96
N ARG A 944 -2.46 1.20 42.64
CA ARG A 944 -2.22 2.54 42.06
C ARG A 944 -3.15 3.58 42.67
N ARG A 945 -4.46 3.32 42.81
CA ARG A 945 -5.40 4.24 43.49
C ARG A 945 -5.06 4.45 44.96
N LYS A 946 -4.60 3.43 45.69
CA LYS A 946 -4.12 3.53 47.09
C LYS A 946 -2.82 4.36 47.17
N LEU A 947 -1.89 4.16 46.24
CA LEU A 947 -0.63 4.92 46.14
C LEU A 947 -0.86 6.37 45.69
N GLU A 948 -1.81 6.62 44.79
CA GLU A 948 -2.23 7.98 44.43
C GLU A 948 -2.92 8.67 45.60
N ALA A 949 -3.73 7.96 46.38
CA ALA A 949 -4.35 8.50 47.59
C ALA A 949 -3.28 8.86 48.64
N THR A 950 -2.26 8.01 48.88
CA THR A 950 -1.16 8.36 49.79
C THR A 950 -0.26 9.45 49.23
N VAL A 951 0.01 9.52 47.92
CA VAL A 951 0.74 10.64 47.31
C VAL A 951 -0.07 11.94 47.37
N ARG A 952 -1.38 11.92 47.18
CA ARG A 952 -2.27 13.08 47.39
C ARG A 952 -2.28 13.51 48.87
N GLN A 953 -2.30 12.56 49.80
CA GLN A 953 -2.20 12.84 51.24
C GLN A 953 -0.83 13.43 51.62
N LEU A 954 0.28 12.83 51.20
CA LEU A 954 1.63 13.34 51.42
C LEU A 954 1.83 14.73 50.79
N ARG A 955 1.25 14.97 49.60
CA ARG A 955 1.22 16.32 49.02
C ARG A 955 0.44 17.30 49.89
N LYS A 956 -0.76 16.91 50.37
CA LYS A 956 -1.61 17.73 51.26
C LYS A 956 -0.96 18.01 52.63
N GLU A 957 -0.19 17.07 53.16
CA GLU A 957 0.61 17.23 54.38
C GLU A 957 1.85 18.12 54.12
N SER A 958 2.48 18.01 52.95
CA SER A 958 3.58 18.89 52.54
C SER A 958 3.14 20.32 52.19
N SER A 959 1.86 20.52 51.84
CA SER A 959 1.29 21.82 51.45
C SER A 959 0.66 22.58 52.64
N LEU A 960 0.91 22.16 53.88
CA LEU A 960 0.56 22.94 55.07
C LEU A 960 1.68 23.98 55.34
N PRO A 961 1.39 25.29 55.38
CA PRO A 961 2.41 26.32 55.28
C PRO A 961 3.20 26.57 56.59
N LYS A 962 4.51 26.78 56.43
CA LYS A 962 5.40 27.30 57.48
C LYS A 962 5.42 28.84 57.46
N SER A 963 4.74 29.55 58.39
CA SER A 963 5.07 30.98 58.69
C SER A 963 4.33 31.64 59.89
N ASN A 964 4.03 30.96 61.00
CA ASN A 964 3.56 31.64 62.23
C ASN A 964 4.73 32.23 63.07
N LEU A 965 5.61 33.04 62.45
CA LEU A 965 6.84 33.51 63.09
C LEU A 965 7.37 34.86 62.55
N SER A 966 6.50 35.89 62.59
CA SER A 966 6.88 37.28 62.25
C SER A 966 6.03 38.36 62.94
N LYS A 967 5.68 38.18 64.23
CA LYS A 967 4.86 39.19 64.95
C LYS A 967 5.24 39.38 66.43
N SER A 968 6.51 39.71 66.70
CA SER A 968 6.97 40.10 68.05
C SER A 968 8.24 40.96 68.04
N LEU A 969 8.21 42.15 67.41
CA LEU A 969 9.18 43.21 67.73
C LEU A 969 8.56 44.60 67.51
N THR A 970 8.25 45.29 68.61
CA THR A 970 7.74 46.67 68.60
C THR A 970 8.48 47.49 69.66
N PRO A 971 9.43 48.35 69.27
CA PRO A 971 9.95 49.39 70.15
C PRO A 971 8.99 50.58 70.16
N ALA A 972 8.37 50.87 71.31
CA ALA A 972 7.55 52.05 71.51
C ALA A 972 8.02 52.76 72.79
N SER A 973 8.38 54.04 72.66
CA SER A 973 8.94 54.86 73.73
C SER A 973 7.91 55.78 74.36
N ALA A 974 8.03 55.97 75.69
CA ALA A 974 7.59 57.15 76.44
C ALA A 974 6.13 57.62 76.33
N SER A 975 5.34 57.29 77.37
CA SER A 975 4.46 58.26 78.03
C SER A 975 4.17 57.77 79.45
N GLY A 976 4.69 58.49 80.46
CA GLY A 976 4.80 58.04 81.85
C GLY A 976 6.23 58.16 82.34
#